data_AF-A0A0D2IA60-F1
#
_entry.id   AF-A0A0D2IA60-F1
#
_cell.length_a   1.000
_cell.length_b   1.000
_cell.length_c   1.000
_cell.angle_alpha   90.00
_cell.angle_beta   90.00
_cell.angle_gamma   90.00
#
_symmetry.space_group_name_H-M   'P 1'
#
loop_
_entity.id
_entity.type
_entity.pdbx_description
1 polymer ?
#
loop_
_entity_poly.entity_id
_entity_poly.type
_entity_poly.pdbx_seq_one_letter_code
_entity_poly.pdbx_strand_id
1 'polypeptide(L)'
;MSSRFSQLPFDVLHQIASQLDICSFDRLAKTSKSLRRHLQNENTAKHAIQASLRHCLWVQLALSPAQPGPRQTLARVVDSHSALQQASPYSACIIAYANSFSYNLGILCYTTSNTLRILNFNDRRDTEKVFGSGVFTDQLSIANQEEASIGLESIKSIQVQSYADGMVVLQCDFGPFGQYILAVNIDDKKPSNPSGYGPRPRVRLCVPIRSNNKLFVRNNDRFIVLGSHSATGSHNHHEWLLDVYSLETSESVTAQPLQLRDFYGSEIGSTACFTIYQDEFYAVASQTSFESEEVDWTSYYHVIKFRLDDPDPELTIKLIWRRQHLEGPINDAWNDLGFQIDYSTGELLVVEGRKEWLNGGSRSIRTYYTQPIRRADFKDLKEGLRHPPNDRLSTTLDEHNNSRWEESMVRADRYVHAEFRADGSGQEMAKEYIRAKTKWNGYSFNAQAFVDLVTDDVVMEGEWRPRQRIKLRVVSRQELSPLVQDTVSPVEWVLRKRIRDREGQEMEDGERAFTPSSVCLWPRDDAPQDLHEILCPKGRAGDVKAMLGDEGIIYMAGPPREPGSEERALVFVCFDPTFGFQGMRRLDGSLARPRSEKKRKMEEYREFEVDVLQQSVNVTQSPGVEVDLMDGTKRLKLEARAKAADVGDSTSSPSRGDEQEITVPPQGHRMAQALGLDPAPLADMTQDWLPSTASSSELPPTLQSPRTVLSPGSNLSLRPPSPSSPAASRPQSASQFVPGSDTTRQTGQSHGKGKGPAPPPNRRLTWREKAMYMAIGKGYWLR
;
A
#
# COMPACT_ATOMS: atom_id res chain seq x y z
N MET A 1 4.38 -18.95 47.20
CA MET A 1 3.13 -19.13 46.45
C MET A 1 3.34 -18.57 45.05
N SER A 2 3.32 -19.40 44.01
CA SER A 2 3.44 -18.88 42.63
C SER A 2 2.04 -18.43 42.19
N SER A 3 1.78 -17.12 42.24
CA SER A 3 0.57 -16.56 41.62
C SER A 3 0.65 -16.83 40.12
N ARG A 4 -0.34 -17.53 39.57
CA ARG A 4 -0.37 -17.78 38.13
C ARG A 4 -0.76 -16.48 37.44
N PHE A 5 -0.10 -16.12 36.34
CA PHE A 5 -0.45 -14.94 35.53
C PHE A 5 -1.94 -14.87 35.17
N SER A 6 -2.59 -16.03 35.00
CA SER A 6 -4.03 -16.15 34.73
C SER A 6 -4.96 -15.85 35.93
N GLN A 7 -4.41 -15.57 37.11
CA GLN A 7 -5.13 -15.21 38.34
C GLN A 7 -5.00 -13.72 38.68
N LEU A 8 -4.29 -12.95 37.85
CA LEU A 8 -4.22 -11.50 38.02
C LEU A 8 -5.63 -10.88 37.87
N PRO A 9 -5.95 -9.82 38.64
CA PRO A 9 -7.18 -9.06 38.45
C PRO A 9 -7.30 -8.58 36.99
N PHE A 10 -8.54 -8.51 36.49
CA PHE A 10 -8.80 -8.12 35.10
C PHE A 10 -8.15 -6.78 34.74
N ASP A 11 -8.21 -5.78 35.63
CA ASP A 11 -7.65 -4.46 35.36
C ASP A 11 -6.14 -4.50 35.14
N VAL A 12 -5.41 -5.31 35.93
CA VAL A 12 -3.97 -5.50 35.77
C VAL A 12 -3.67 -6.21 34.44
N LEU A 13 -4.43 -7.26 34.13
CA LEU A 13 -4.28 -7.99 32.86
C LEU A 13 -4.62 -7.10 31.65
N HIS A 14 -5.63 -6.24 31.76
CA HIS A 14 -6.01 -5.28 30.73
C HIS A 14 -4.89 -4.27 30.47
N GLN A 15 -4.28 -3.70 31.51
CA GLN A 15 -3.17 -2.77 31.37
C GLN A 15 -1.96 -3.43 30.70
N ILE A 16 -1.59 -4.65 31.11
CA ILE A 16 -0.49 -5.40 30.49
C ILE A 16 -0.81 -5.69 29.02
N ALA A 17 -1.99 -6.24 28.74
CA ALA A 17 -2.37 -6.64 27.38
C ALA A 17 -2.51 -5.46 26.42
N SER A 18 -2.88 -4.28 26.93
CA SER A 18 -3.01 -3.06 26.11
C SER A 18 -1.67 -2.50 25.63
N GLN A 19 -0.56 -2.92 26.23
CA GLN A 19 0.80 -2.55 25.83
C GLN A 19 1.47 -3.57 24.92
N LEU A 20 0.82 -4.72 24.67
CA LEU A 20 1.36 -5.76 23.79
C LEU A 20 1.12 -5.40 22.33
N ASP A 21 2.08 -5.74 21.47
CA ASP A 21 1.85 -5.81 20.04
C ASP A 21 0.80 -6.89 19.70
N ILE A 22 0.19 -6.78 18.52
CA ILE A 22 -0.88 -7.69 18.10
C ILE A 22 -0.47 -9.17 18.08
N CYS A 23 0.78 -9.49 17.77
CA CYS A 23 1.25 -10.87 17.70
C CYS A 23 1.44 -11.43 19.12
N SER A 24 2.04 -10.66 20.02
CA SER A 24 2.16 -11.03 21.44
C SER A 24 0.81 -11.14 22.11
N PHE A 25 -0.14 -10.26 21.79
CA PHE A 25 -1.51 -10.32 22.28
C PHE A 25 -2.20 -11.64 21.87
N ASP A 26 -2.15 -11.98 20.57
CA ASP A 26 -2.75 -13.20 20.04
C ASP A 26 -2.08 -14.48 20.61
N ARG A 27 -0.75 -14.50 20.69
CA ARG A 27 0.01 -15.60 21.30
C ARG A 27 -0.35 -15.77 22.77
N LEU A 28 -0.46 -14.68 23.54
CA LEU A 28 -0.87 -14.71 24.94
C LEU A 28 -2.27 -15.32 25.08
N ALA A 29 -3.22 -14.92 24.22
CA ALA A 29 -4.56 -15.49 24.20
C ALA A 29 -4.58 -17.00 23.89
N LYS A 30 -3.58 -17.52 23.16
CA LYS A 30 -3.46 -18.95 22.83
C LYS A 30 -2.85 -19.80 23.96
N THR A 31 -2.23 -19.19 24.98
CA THR A 31 -1.57 -19.93 26.07
C THR A 31 -2.53 -20.60 27.06
N SER A 32 -3.72 -20.04 27.29
CA SER A 32 -4.66 -20.51 28.33
C SER A 32 -6.10 -20.13 28.02
N LYS A 33 -7.05 -21.03 28.29
CA LYS A 33 -8.50 -20.76 28.18
C LYS A 33 -8.96 -19.60 29.08
N SER A 34 -8.31 -19.40 30.24
CA SER A 34 -8.63 -18.27 31.14
C SER A 34 -8.18 -16.94 30.53
N LEU A 35 -6.92 -16.88 30.07
CA LEU A 35 -6.38 -15.67 29.43
C LEU A 35 -7.13 -15.34 28.15
N ARG A 36 -7.43 -16.35 27.33
CA ARG A 36 -8.26 -16.19 26.14
C ARG A 36 -9.58 -15.49 26.43
N ARG A 37 -10.27 -15.87 27.51
CA ARG A 37 -11.56 -15.28 27.93
C ARG A 37 -11.40 -13.82 28.32
N HIS A 38 -10.40 -13.49 29.15
CA HIS A 38 -10.15 -12.10 29.53
C HIS A 38 -9.77 -11.22 28.33
N LEU A 39 -9.00 -11.76 27.39
CA LEU A 39 -8.59 -11.07 26.16
C LEU A 39 -9.68 -11.03 25.07
N GLN A 40 -10.88 -11.59 25.32
CA GLN A 40 -12.05 -11.36 24.46
C GLN A 40 -12.68 -9.97 24.65
N ASN A 41 -12.15 -9.12 25.52
CA ASN A 41 -12.69 -7.77 25.74
C ASN A 41 -12.37 -6.84 24.56
N GLU A 42 -13.40 -6.18 23.99
CA GLU A 42 -13.25 -5.27 22.84
C GLU A 42 -12.41 -4.02 23.17
N ASN A 43 -12.52 -3.48 24.39
CA ASN A 43 -11.71 -2.33 24.81
C ASN A 43 -10.24 -2.70 24.94
N THR A 44 -9.90 -3.86 25.52
CA THR A 44 -8.50 -4.31 25.57
C THR A 44 -7.92 -4.47 24.16
N ALA A 45 -8.67 -5.12 23.25
CA ALA A 45 -8.23 -5.27 21.86
C ALA A 45 -8.08 -3.92 21.16
N LYS A 46 -9.01 -2.97 21.39
CA LYS A 46 -8.93 -1.60 20.88
C LYS A 46 -7.63 -0.91 21.28
N HIS A 47 -7.27 -0.95 22.56
CA HIS A 47 -6.03 -0.32 23.02
C HIS A 47 -4.79 -1.01 22.43
N ALA A 48 -4.76 -2.35 22.37
CA ALA A 48 -3.65 -3.10 21.79
C ALA A 48 -3.43 -2.78 20.29
N ILE A 49 -4.49 -2.73 19.47
CA ILE A 49 -4.36 -2.37 18.04
C ILE A 49 -4.00 -0.90 17.86
N GLN A 50 -4.48 0.00 18.71
CA GLN A 50 -4.12 1.42 18.66
C GLN A 50 -2.67 1.67 19.07
N ALA A 51 -2.14 0.89 20.01
CA ALA A 51 -0.75 1.00 20.46
C ALA A 51 0.25 0.54 19.39
N SER A 52 -0.09 -0.48 18.61
CA SER A 52 0.86 -1.14 17.69
C SER A 52 0.63 -0.87 16.20
N LEU A 53 -0.58 -0.50 15.78
CA LEU A 53 -0.99 -0.41 14.38
C LEU A 53 -1.91 0.78 14.10
N ARG A 54 -1.71 1.91 14.80
CA ARG A 54 -2.54 3.11 14.69
C ARG A 54 -2.75 3.60 13.24
N HIS A 55 -1.73 3.43 12.40
CA HIS A 55 -1.72 3.92 11.03
C HIS A 55 -2.12 2.85 10.00
N CYS A 56 -2.49 1.64 10.42
CA CYS A 56 -3.09 0.64 9.56
C CYS A 56 -4.53 1.03 9.20
N LEU A 57 -4.88 0.96 7.91
CA LEU A 57 -6.22 1.31 7.41
C LEU A 57 -7.33 0.50 8.09
N TRP A 58 -7.14 -0.82 8.26
CA TRP A 58 -8.15 -1.65 8.89
C TRP A 58 -8.41 -1.27 10.36
N VAL A 59 -7.38 -0.80 11.07
CA VAL A 59 -7.51 -0.30 12.44
C VAL A 59 -8.28 1.03 12.45
N GLN A 60 -7.95 1.95 11.56
CA GLN A 60 -8.69 3.22 11.43
C GLN A 60 -10.17 2.97 11.11
N LEU A 61 -10.46 2.03 10.21
CA LEU A 61 -11.82 1.61 9.89
C LEU A 61 -12.52 1.00 11.12
N ALA A 62 -11.87 0.12 11.86
CA ALA A 62 -12.45 -0.55 13.03
C ALA A 62 -12.83 0.38 14.18
N LEU A 63 -12.20 1.55 14.25
CA LEU A 63 -12.50 2.59 15.24
C LEU A 63 -13.74 3.40 14.87
N SER A 64 -14.28 3.20 13.66
CA SER A 64 -15.50 3.84 13.20
C SER A 64 -16.76 3.05 13.60
N PRO A 65 -17.90 3.73 13.81
CA PRO A 65 -19.11 3.08 14.33
C PRO A 65 -19.79 2.10 13.37
N ALA A 66 -19.37 2.03 12.10
CA ALA A 66 -20.03 1.26 11.04
C ALA A 66 -19.24 0.02 10.56
N GLN A 67 -18.16 -0.34 11.23
CA GLN A 67 -17.14 -1.28 10.74
C GLN A 67 -16.88 -2.43 11.74
N PRO A 68 -16.21 -3.53 11.33
CA PRO A 68 -15.94 -4.65 12.22
C PRO A 68 -15.22 -4.20 13.49
N GLY A 69 -15.69 -4.72 14.64
CA GLY A 69 -15.16 -4.34 15.95
C GLY A 69 -13.66 -4.67 16.13
N PRO A 70 -12.97 -3.98 17.06
CA PRO A 70 -11.52 -4.07 17.29
C PRO A 70 -10.94 -5.49 17.29
N ARG A 71 -11.61 -6.46 17.94
CA ARG A 71 -11.10 -7.85 17.97
C ARG A 71 -11.10 -8.54 16.62
N GLN A 72 -12.13 -8.30 15.82
CA GLN A 72 -12.22 -8.89 14.49
C GLN A 72 -11.11 -8.33 13.60
N THR A 73 -10.81 -7.05 13.75
CA THR A 73 -9.71 -6.40 13.05
C THR A 73 -8.35 -6.91 13.51
N LEU A 74 -8.14 -7.08 14.82
CA LEU A 74 -6.93 -7.70 15.35
C LEU A 74 -6.71 -9.09 14.74
N ALA A 75 -7.74 -9.95 14.76
CA ALA A 75 -7.66 -11.27 14.17
C ALA A 75 -7.41 -11.20 12.65
N ARG A 76 -8.09 -10.32 11.93
CA ARG A 76 -7.88 -10.10 10.49
C ARG A 76 -6.44 -9.76 10.18
N VAL A 77 -5.82 -8.82 10.91
CA VAL A 77 -4.41 -8.43 10.68
C VAL A 77 -3.47 -9.60 10.97
N VAL A 78 -3.57 -10.22 12.14
CA VAL A 78 -2.69 -11.32 12.57
C VAL A 78 -2.78 -12.49 11.58
N ASP A 79 -4.00 -12.90 11.22
CA ASP A 79 -4.23 -14.01 10.30
C ASP A 79 -3.75 -13.68 8.88
N SER A 80 -3.88 -12.43 8.42
CA SER A 80 -3.42 -12.01 7.09
C SER A 80 -1.90 -11.92 7.00
N HIS A 81 -1.25 -11.33 8.02
CA HIS A 81 0.22 -11.29 8.11
C HIS A 81 0.80 -12.70 8.18
N SER A 82 0.24 -13.57 9.03
CA SER A 82 0.67 -14.96 9.13
C SER A 82 0.47 -15.70 7.80
N ALA A 83 -0.66 -15.50 7.12
CA ALA A 83 -0.93 -16.13 5.84
C ALA A 83 0.06 -15.70 4.76
N LEU A 84 0.37 -14.40 4.67
CA LEU A 84 1.37 -13.85 3.76
C LEU A 84 2.75 -14.45 4.07
N GLN A 85 3.22 -14.34 5.32
CA GLN A 85 4.55 -14.81 5.74
C GLN A 85 4.79 -16.30 5.42
N GLN A 86 3.74 -17.12 5.50
CA GLN A 86 3.81 -18.56 5.24
C GLN A 86 3.48 -18.96 3.78
N ALA A 87 3.28 -17.97 2.89
CA ALA A 87 2.76 -18.19 1.53
C ALA A 87 1.51 -19.10 1.51
N SER A 88 0.58 -18.86 2.42
CA SER A 88 -0.63 -19.68 2.62
C SER A 88 -1.90 -18.86 2.36
N PRO A 89 -2.18 -18.49 1.09
CA PRO A 89 -3.35 -17.70 0.77
C PRO A 89 -4.64 -18.47 1.11
N TYR A 90 -5.70 -17.73 1.47
CA TYR A 90 -7.02 -18.33 1.73
C TYR A 90 -7.79 -18.62 0.44
N SER A 91 -7.55 -17.85 -0.62
CA SER A 91 -8.21 -18.02 -1.92
C SER A 91 -7.38 -17.44 -3.07
N ALA A 92 -7.65 -17.92 -4.28
CA ALA A 92 -7.15 -17.33 -5.52
C ALA A 92 -8.24 -17.36 -6.60
N CYS A 93 -8.39 -16.28 -7.34
CA CYS A 93 -9.40 -16.19 -8.40
C CYS A 93 -9.00 -15.22 -9.52
N ILE A 94 -9.64 -15.37 -10.68
CA ILE A 94 -9.67 -14.33 -11.72
C ILE A 94 -10.86 -13.43 -11.38
N ILE A 95 -10.58 -12.20 -10.94
CA ILE A 95 -11.62 -11.22 -10.57
C ILE A 95 -12.27 -10.64 -11.82
N ALA A 96 -11.49 -10.36 -12.85
CA ALA A 96 -11.97 -9.76 -14.09
C ALA A 96 -11.02 -10.04 -15.26
N TYR A 97 -11.41 -9.57 -16.45
CA TYR A 97 -10.48 -9.37 -17.57
C TYR A 97 -10.38 -7.87 -17.81
N ALA A 98 -9.17 -7.31 -17.77
CA ALA A 98 -8.94 -5.88 -17.74
C ALA A 98 -7.82 -5.44 -18.68
N ASN A 99 -7.90 -4.20 -19.17
CA ASN A 99 -6.83 -3.56 -19.94
C ASN A 99 -5.76 -2.97 -19.02
N SER A 100 -6.19 -2.37 -17.92
CA SER A 100 -5.34 -1.71 -16.95
C SER A 100 -5.96 -1.78 -15.55
N PHE A 101 -5.12 -1.68 -14.53
CA PHE A 101 -5.57 -1.60 -13.14
C PHE A 101 -4.59 -0.80 -12.27
N SER A 102 -5.14 -0.33 -11.15
CA SER A 102 -4.44 0.17 -9.97
C SER A 102 -5.11 -0.43 -8.74
N TYR A 103 -4.30 -0.81 -7.75
CA TYR A 103 -4.75 -1.39 -6.49
C TYR A 103 -3.98 -0.74 -5.35
N ASN A 104 -4.71 -0.07 -4.46
CA ASN A 104 -4.12 0.64 -3.33
C ASN A 104 -5.14 0.72 -2.19
N LEU A 105 -4.68 0.58 -0.94
CA LEU A 105 -5.52 0.70 0.27
C LEU A 105 -6.82 -0.15 0.22
N GLY A 106 -6.74 -1.37 -0.31
CA GLY A 106 -7.90 -2.27 -0.43
C GLY A 106 -8.92 -1.87 -1.49
N ILE A 107 -8.62 -0.89 -2.35
CA ILE A 107 -9.48 -0.47 -3.46
C ILE A 107 -8.84 -0.88 -4.78
N LEU A 108 -9.52 -1.74 -5.53
CA LEU A 108 -9.13 -2.14 -6.87
C LEU A 108 -9.91 -1.30 -7.90
N CYS A 109 -9.17 -0.55 -8.71
CA CYS A 109 -9.69 0.22 -9.83
C CYS A 109 -9.17 -0.40 -11.13
N TYR A 110 -10.04 -0.73 -12.07
CA TYR A 110 -9.64 -1.33 -13.34
C TYR A 110 -10.56 -0.94 -14.49
N THR A 111 -10.06 -1.07 -15.72
CA THR A 111 -10.83 -0.75 -16.92
C THR A 111 -11.11 -1.97 -17.77
N THR A 112 -12.36 -2.05 -18.26
CA THR A 112 -12.84 -3.07 -19.19
C THR A 112 -13.68 -2.40 -20.26
N SER A 113 -13.40 -2.62 -21.54
CA SER A 113 -14.25 -2.15 -22.65
C SER A 113 -14.74 -0.69 -22.48
N ASN A 114 -13.82 0.24 -22.17
CA ASN A 114 -14.07 1.68 -21.91
C ASN A 114 -14.97 2.03 -20.71
N THR A 115 -15.07 1.14 -19.72
CA THR A 115 -15.71 1.42 -18.43
C THR A 115 -14.68 1.38 -17.31
N LEU A 116 -14.82 2.27 -16.33
CA LEU A 116 -14.05 2.22 -15.08
C LEU A 116 -14.86 1.42 -14.05
N ARG A 117 -14.21 0.45 -13.43
CA ARG A 117 -14.78 -0.44 -12.42
C ARG A 117 -13.99 -0.36 -11.13
N ILE A 118 -14.71 -0.38 -10.01
CA ILE A 118 -14.13 -0.20 -8.68
C ILE A 118 -14.70 -1.26 -7.75
N LEU A 119 -13.79 -2.02 -7.15
CA LEU A 119 -14.09 -3.04 -6.15
C LEU A 119 -13.41 -2.65 -4.83
N ASN A 120 -14.22 -2.55 -3.78
CA ASN A 120 -13.75 -2.20 -2.45
C ASN A 120 -13.62 -3.49 -1.60
N PHE A 121 -12.41 -3.81 -1.16
CA PHE A 121 -12.15 -4.97 -0.30
C PHE A 121 -12.34 -4.66 1.19
N ASN A 122 -12.38 -3.39 1.57
CA ASN A 122 -12.65 -2.97 2.94
C ASN A 122 -14.14 -3.02 3.27
N ASP A 123 -15.00 -2.68 2.30
CA ASP A 123 -16.46 -2.61 2.47
C ASP A 123 -17.21 -3.17 1.25
N ARG A 124 -18.36 -3.82 1.48
CA ARG A 124 -19.26 -4.36 0.43
C ARG A 124 -18.56 -5.12 -0.71
N ARG A 125 -17.79 -6.14 -0.33
CA ARG A 125 -16.88 -6.96 -1.17
C ARG A 125 -17.56 -7.77 -2.28
N ASP A 126 -18.89 -7.81 -2.28
CA ASP A 126 -19.72 -8.51 -3.26
C ASP A 126 -20.32 -7.58 -4.31
N THR A 127 -20.08 -6.26 -4.20
CA THR A 127 -20.60 -5.26 -5.13
C THR A 127 -19.48 -4.46 -5.77
N GLU A 128 -19.67 -4.17 -7.05
CA GLU A 128 -18.77 -3.35 -7.83
C GLU A 128 -19.46 -2.04 -8.23
N LYS A 129 -18.71 -0.95 -8.17
CA LYS A 129 -19.13 0.34 -8.73
C LYS A 129 -18.62 0.47 -10.16
N VAL A 130 -19.52 0.78 -11.09
CA VAL A 130 -19.20 0.89 -12.52
C VAL A 130 -19.48 2.31 -13.00
N PHE A 131 -18.52 2.90 -13.70
CA PHE A 131 -18.62 4.18 -14.38
C PHE A 131 -18.54 3.93 -15.88
N GLY A 132 -19.68 4.11 -16.56
CA GLY A 132 -19.75 4.05 -18.02
C GLY A 132 -19.36 5.36 -18.69
N SER A 133 -19.17 5.32 -20.01
CA SER A 133 -18.88 6.49 -20.86
C SER A 133 -19.85 7.66 -20.65
N GLY A 134 -21.13 7.37 -20.38
CA GLY A 134 -22.17 8.36 -20.08
C GLY A 134 -21.91 9.23 -18.83
N VAL A 135 -21.14 8.75 -17.85
CA VAL A 135 -20.85 9.54 -16.64
C VAL A 135 -19.80 10.62 -16.91
N PHE A 136 -18.90 10.37 -17.85
CA PHE A 136 -17.83 11.30 -18.18
C PHE A 136 -18.31 12.40 -19.15
N THR A 137 -19.30 12.10 -20.01
CA THR A 137 -19.80 13.00 -21.08
C THR A 137 -20.49 14.23 -20.52
N ASP A 138 -21.40 14.02 -19.56
CA ASP A 138 -22.19 15.10 -18.95
C ASP A 138 -21.38 16.02 -18.04
N GLN A 139 -20.13 15.66 -17.71
CA GLN A 139 -19.34 16.32 -16.67
C GLN A 139 -18.10 17.02 -17.18
N LEU A 140 -17.50 16.56 -18.28
CA LEU A 140 -16.41 17.28 -18.95
C LEU A 140 -16.89 18.59 -19.59
N SER A 141 -18.14 18.62 -20.07
CA SER A 141 -18.80 19.84 -20.56
C SER A 141 -19.02 20.89 -19.47
N ILE A 142 -18.99 20.49 -18.18
CA ILE A 142 -19.11 21.39 -17.02
C ILE A 142 -17.73 21.87 -16.55
N ALA A 143 -16.69 21.04 -16.70
CA ALA A 143 -15.33 21.35 -16.27
C ALA A 143 -14.55 22.22 -17.28
N ASN A 144 -14.79 22.04 -18.59
CA ASN A 144 -14.14 22.83 -19.64
C ASN A 144 -14.99 24.06 -19.97
N GLN A 145 -14.80 25.17 -19.25
CA GLN A 145 -15.60 26.38 -19.53
C GLN A 145 -15.23 27.10 -20.84
N GLU A 146 -14.05 26.95 -21.47
CA GLU A 146 -13.73 27.83 -22.62
C GLU A 146 -12.96 27.26 -23.84
N GLU A 147 -12.40 26.05 -23.90
CA GLU A 147 -11.73 25.59 -25.14
C GLU A 147 -12.02 24.12 -25.50
N ALA A 148 -12.51 23.95 -26.74
CA ALA A 148 -12.85 22.72 -27.46
C ALA A 148 -13.76 21.72 -26.70
N SER A 149 -14.99 21.53 -27.19
CA SER A 149 -15.87 20.46 -26.73
C SER A 149 -15.31 19.09 -27.13
N ILE A 150 -14.37 18.55 -26.35
CA ILE A 150 -13.85 17.20 -26.54
C ILE A 150 -14.99 16.23 -26.22
N GLY A 151 -15.68 15.78 -27.26
CA GLY A 151 -16.75 14.80 -27.16
C GLY A 151 -16.20 13.42 -26.81
N LEU A 152 -16.73 12.82 -25.75
CA LEU A 152 -16.29 11.50 -25.25
C LEU A 152 -16.59 10.33 -26.18
N GLU A 153 -17.41 10.53 -27.21
CA GLU A 153 -17.56 9.58 -28.31
C GLU A 153 -16.23 9.33 -29.05
N SER A 154 -15.23 10.20 -28.83
CA SER A 154 -13.88 10.10 -29.38
C SER A 154 -12.91 9.30 -28.50
N ILE A 155 -13.30 8.86 -27.29
CA ILE A 155 -12.40 8.07 -26.43
C ILE A 155 -12.14 6.72 -27.09
N LYS A 156 -10.87 6.51 -27.46
CA LYS A 156 -10.37 5.24 -28.01
C LYS A 156 -9.99 4.26 -26.90
N SER A 157 -9.37 4.74 -25.83
CA SER A 157 -8.93 3.88 -24.71
C SER A 157 -8.91 4.64 -23.39
N ILE A 158 -9.08 3.89 -22.29
CA ILE A 158 -9.02 4.38 -20.91
C ILE A 158 -8.10 3.47 -20.10
N GLN A 159 -7.09 4.06 -19.48
CA GLN A 159 -6.13 3.38 -18.63
C GLN A 159 -6.13 3.97 -17.21
N VAL A 160 -6.18 3.12 -16.19
CA VAL A 160 -6.06 3.55 -14.78
C VAL A 160 -4.60 3.77 -14.45
N GLN A 161 -4.28 4.99 -14.00
CA GLN A 161 -2.92 5.37 -13.60
C GLN A 161 -2.71 5.27 -12.09
N SER A 162 -3.64 5.80 -11.30
CA SER A 162 -3.53 5.78 -9.83
C SER A 162 -4.88 5.81 -9.15
N TYR A 163 -4.88 5.38 -7.89
CA TYR A 163 -5.96 5.61 -6.93
C TYR A 163 -5.36 6.04 -5.58
N ALA A 164 -5.92 7.10 -5.02
CA ALA A 164 -5.67 7.53 -3.64
C ALA A 164 -6.84 8.40 -3.16
N ASP A 165 -7.19 8.28 -1.88
CA ASP A 165 -8.13 9.16 -1.15
C ASP A 165 -9.44 9.48 -1.91
N GLY A 166 -10.10 8.46 -2.46
CA GLY A 166 -11.38 8.65 -3.17
C GLY A 166 -11.25 9.25 -4.58
N MET A 167 -10.03 9.43 -5.08
CA MET A 167 -9.72 9.94 -6.41
C MET A 167 -9.05 8.87 -7.27
N VAL A 168 -9.65 8.58 -8.43
CA VAL A 168 -9.07 7.73 -9.47
C VAL A 168 -8.56 8.61 -10.59
N VAL A 169 -7.32 8.38 -11.02
CA VAL A 169 -6.74 9.10 -12.15
C VAL A 169 -6.67 8.18 -13.37
N LEU A 170 -7.20 8.67 -14.49
CA LEU A 170 -7.29 7.96 -15.76
C LEU A 170 -6.43 8.67 -16.81
N GLN A 171 -5.73 7.89 -17.64
CA GLN A 171 -5.20 8.33 -18.92
C GLN A 171 -6.17 7.92 -20.02
N CYS A 172 -6.66 8.91 -20.75
CA CYS A 172 -7.64 8.73 -21.81
C CYS A 172 -7.03 9.14 -23.15
N ASP A 173 -7.13 8.26 -24.15
CA ASP A 173 -6.76 8.59 -25.53
C ASP A 173 -8.01 9.05 -26.29
N PHE A 174 -8.00 10.29 -26.75
CA PHE A 174 -9.08 10.89 -27.55
C PHE A 174 -8.75 10.89 -29.06
N GLY A 175 -7.78 10.08 -29.49
CA GLY A 175 -7.39 9.94 -30.87
C GLY A 175 -6.78 11.23 -31.44
N PRO A 176 -7.43 11.89 -32.42
CA PRO A 176 -6.88 13.12 -33.02
C PRO A 176 -6.68 14.26 -32.03
N PHE A 177 -7.40 14.27 -30.90
CA PHE A 177 -7.26 15.29 -29.86
C PHE A 177 -6.08 15.03 -28.92
N GLY A 178 -5.41 13.88 -29.02
CA GLY A 178 -4.31 13.50 -28.16
C GLY A 178 -4.77 12.82 -26.87
N GLN A 179 -3.86 12.76 -25.89
CA GLN A 179 -4.06 12.05 -24.64
C GLN A 179 -4.21 13.01 -23.47
N TYR A 180 -5.10 12.67 -22.55
CA TYR A 180 -5.48 13.50 -21.41
C TYR A 180 -5.44 12.71 -20.11
N ILE A 181 -5.20 13.43 -19.02
CA ILE A 181 -5.40 12.95 -17.66
C ILE A 181 -6.74 13.44 -17.14
N LEU A 182 -7.54 12.51 -16.62
CA LEU A 182 -8.81 12.80 -15.95
C LEU A 182 -8.72 12.37 -14.48
N ALA A 183 -9.05 13.27 -13.57
CA ALA A 183 -9.20 12.95 -12.14
C ALA A 183 -10.69 12.77 -11.80
N VAL A 184 -11.06 11.61 -11.28
CA VAL A 184 -12.45 11.22 -11.08
C VAL A 184 -12.68 10.93 -9.61
N ASN A 185 -13.54 11.71 -8.96
CA ASN A 185 -13.98 11.42 -7.61
C ASN A 185 -14.92 10.21 -7.62
N ILE A 186 -14.63 9.20 -6.81
CA ILE A 186 -15.39 7.95 -6.78
C ILE A 186 -16.38 7.87 -5.63
N ASP A 187 -16.60 8.95 -4.89
CA ASP A 187 -17.52 8.95 -3.76
C ASP A 187 -18.99 8.86 -4.21
N ASP A 188 -19.81 8.24 -3.37
CA ASP A 188 -21.26 8.15 -3.59
C ASP A 188 -22.00 9.42 -3.15
N LYS A 189 -21.40 10.17 -2.22
CA LYS A 189 -21.98 11.42 -1.72
C LYS A 189 -21.97 12.44 -2.86
N LYS A 190 -23.15 12.92 -3.27
CA LYS A 190 -23.21 14.18 -4.02
C LYS A 190 -22.55 15.24 -3.14
N PRO A 191 -21.63 16.06 -3.67
CA PRO A 191 -20.97 17.09 -2.87
C PRO A 191 -22.05 17.98 -2.25
N SER A 192 -22.26 17.85 -0.94
CA SER A 192 -23.05 18.79 -0.16
C SER A 192 -22.19 20.03 -0.03
N ASN A 193 -22.47 21.06 -0.83
CA ASN A 193 -21.73 22.32 -0.77
C ASN A 193 -22.20 23.13 0.44
N PRO A 194 -21.33 23.50 1.39
CA PRO A 194 -21.62 24.53 2.38
C PRO A 194 -21.57 25.95 1.77
N SER A 195 -21.07 26.12 0.54
CA SER A 195 -20.73 27.43 -0.05
C SER A 195 -21.67 27.95 -1.14
N GLY A 196 -22.89 27.41 -1.30
CA GLY A 196 -23.93 28.00 -2.17
C GLY A 196 -23.72 27.94 -3.69
N TYR A 197 -22.52 27.60 -4.18
CA TYR A 197 -22.30 27.27 -5.59
C TYR A 197 -22.83 25.85 -5.89
N GLY A 198 -23.24 25.56 -7.12
CA GLY A 198 -23.89 24.30 -7.50
C GLY A 198 -23.10 23.02 -7.17
N PRO A 199 -23.69 21.82 -7.37
CA PRO A 199 -23.01 20.57 -7.10
C PRO A 199 -21.72 20.45 -7.93
N ARG A 200 -20.58 20.27 -7.26
CA ARG A 200 -19.29 20.16 -7.95
C ARG A 200 -19.28 18.92 -8.88
N PRO A 201 -18.62 18.98 -10.06
CA PRO A 201 -18.51 17.83 -10.94
C PRO A 201 -17.68 16.70 -10.30
N ARG A 202 -17.95 15.47 -10.72
CA ARG A 202 -17.22 14.25 -10.37
C ARG A 202 -15.85 14.21 -11.05
N VAL A 203 -15.78 14.64 -12.31
CA VAL A 203 -14.49 14.90 -12.96
C VAL A 203 -13.95 16.21 -12.39
N ARG A 204 -12.82 16.11 -11.68
CA ARG A 204 -12.18 17.19 -10.94
C ARG A 204 -11.06 17.89 -11.70
N LEU A 205 -10.51 17.20 -12.70
CA LEU A 205 -9.42 17.69 -13.53
C LEU A 205 -9.52 17.01 -14.89
N CYS A 206 -9.26 17.75 -15.96
CA CYS A 206 -9.08 17.25 -17.32
C CYS A 206 -7.98 18.05 -18.01
N VAL A 207 -6.79 17.48 -18.15
CA VAL A 207 -5.62 18.20 -18.69
C VAL A 207 -4.90 17.37 -19.75
N PRO A 208 -4.38 17.99 -20.83
CA PRO A 208 -3.64 17.28 -21.86
C PRO A 208 -2.29 16.78 -21.30
N ILE A 209 -1.84 15.63 -21.77
CA ILE A 209 -0.52 15.10 -21.42
C ILE A 209 0.54 15.73 -22.32
N ARG A 210 1.54 16.37 -21.71
CA ARG A 210 2.66 16.96 -22.46
C ARG A 210 3.63 15.92 -23.02
N SER A 211 3.90 14.89 -22.24
CA SER A 211 4.80 13.79 -22.61
C SER A 211 4.41 12.50 -21.93
N ASN A 212 4.49 11.41 -22.68
CA ASN A 212 4.30 10.06 -22.15
C ASN A 212 5.60 9.38 -21.76
N ASN A 213 6.75 10.06 -21.88
CA ASN A 213 8.03 9.45 -21.56
C ASN A 213 8.13 9.21 -20.06
N LYS A 214 8.04 7.93 -19.67
CA LYS A 214 8.08 7.48 -18.27
C LYS A 214 7.10 8.24 -17.37
N LEU A 215 5.89 8.48 -17.88
CA LEU A 215 4.85 9.21 -17.15
C LEU A 215 4.54 8.53 -15.80
N PHE A 216 4.46 9.33 -14.74
CA PHE A 216 3.89 8.91 -13.47
C PHE A 216 2.81 9.89 -13.00
N VAL A 217 1.92 9.36 -12.17
CA VAL A 217 0.87 10.13 -11.50
C VAL A 217 0.90 9.80 -10.02
N ARG A 218 0.90 10.82 -9.18
CA ARG A 218 0.62 10.70 -7.74
C ARG A 218 -0.49 11.67 -7.38
N ASN A 219 -1.39 11.23 -6.52
CA ASN A 219 -2.51 12.05 -6.11
C ASN A 219 -2.86 11.80 -4.64
N ASN A 220 -3.56 12.75 -4.06
CA ASN A 220 -4.40 12.57 -2.89
C ASN A 220 -5.79 13.13 -3.19
N ASP A 221 -6.57 13.51 -2.18
CA ASP A 221 -7.90 14.11 -2.33
C ASP A 221 -7.87 15.59 -2.77
N ARG A 222 -6.71 16.25 -2.66
CA ARG A 222 -6.53 17.69 -2.90
C ARG A 222 -5.67 18.02 -4.11
N PHE A 223 -4.67 17.21 -4.40
CA PHE A 223 -3.62 17.51 -5.39
C PHE A 223 -3.34 16.32 -6.30
N ILE A 224 -2.88 16.64 -7.50
CA ILE A 224 -2.29 15.70 -8.45
C ILE A 224 -0.93 16.21 -8.87
N VAL A 225 0.06 15.33 -8.84
CA VAL A 225 1.37 15.54 -9.47
C VAL A 225 1.48 14.62 -10.67
N LEU A 226 1.66 15.23 -11.84
CA LEU A 226 2.00 14.55 -13.10
C LEU A 226 3.49 14.76 -13.35
N GLY A 227 4.23 13.68 -13.57
CA GLY A 227 5.66 13.79 -13.88
C GLY A 227 6.04 13.02 -15.12
N SER A 228 6.92 13.60 -15.95
CA SER A 228 7.46 12.95 -17.14
C SER A 228 8.97 13.19 -17.26
N HIS A 229 9.70 12.19 -17.74
CA HIS A 229 11.15 12.25 -17.92
C HIS A 229 11.50 12.86 -19.29
N SER A 230 11.18 14.13 -19.48
CA SER A 230 11.22 14.78 -20.80
C SER A 230 11.83 16.17 -20.83
N ALA A 231 12.15 16.77 -19.68
CA ALA A 231 12.90 18.02 -19.69
C ALA A 231 14.30 17.78 -20.27
N THR A 232 14.91 18.80 -20.86
CA THR A 232 16.30 18.74 -21.32
C THR A 232 17.15 19.53 -20.36
N GLY A 233 18.04 18.83 -19.62
CA GLY A 233 19.04 19.47 -18.76
C GLY A 233 20.19 20.07 -19.56
N SER A 234 21.05 20.83 -18.88
CA SER A 234 22.29 21.40 -19.46
C SER A 234 23.30 20.33 -19.92
N HIS A 235 23.16 19.11 -19.40
CA HIS A 235 24.02 17.96 -19.64
C HIS A 235 23.51 17.04 -20.77
N ASN A 236 22.59 17.50 -21.63
CA ASN A 236 22.00 16.72 -22.75
C ASN A 236 21.27 15.41 -22.36
N HIS A 237 21.03 15.17 -21.08
CA HIS A 237 20.19 14.07 -20.62
C HIS A 237 18.80 14.58 -20.25
N HIS A 238 17.82 13.68 -20.31
CA HIS A 238 16.48 14.00 -19.87
C HIS A 238 16.41 14.12 -18.36
N GLU A 239 15.62 15.07 -17.89
CA GLU A 239 15.31 15.28 -16.47
C GLU A 239 13.80 15.17 -16.24
N TRP A 240 13.42 15.04 -14.97
CA TRP A 240 12.02 15.00 -14.58
C TRP A 240 11.39 16.39 -14.61
N LEU A 241 10.24 16.49 -15.29
CA LEU A 241 9.40 17.67 -15.32
C LEU A 241 8.07 17.34 -14.65
N LEU A 242 7.66 18.15 -13.68
CA LEU A 242 6.45 17.94 -12.89
C LEU A 242 5.43 19.06 -13.12
N ASP A 243 4.17 18.68 -13.23
CA ASP A 243 3.02 19.57 -13.14
C ASP A 243 2.21 19.24 -11.89
N VAL A 244 1.90 20.27 -11.10
CA VAL A 244 1.13 20.14 -9.86
C VAL A 244 -0.22 20.82 -10.05
N TYR A 245 -1.31 20.09 -9.84
CA TYR A 245 -2.67 20.58 -9.99
C TYR A 245 -3.45 20.50 -8.68
N SER A 246 -4.26 21.52 -8.41
CA SER A 246 -5.25 21.51 -7.34
C SER A 246 -6.56 20.91 -7.86
N LEU A 247 -7.09 19.91 -7.17
CA LEU A 247 -8.40 19.30 -7.44
C LEU A 247 -9.56 20.15 -6.94
N GLU A 248 -9.28 21.17 -6.14
CA GLU A 248 -10.28 22.13 -5.69
C GLU A 248 -10.57 23.19 -6.76
N THR A 249 -9.53 23.77 -7.36
CA THR A 249 -9.65 24.82 -8.37
C THR A 249 -9.63 24.26 -9.80
N SER A 250 -9.17 23.01 -10.00
CA SER A 250 -8.87 22.43 -11.31
C SER A 250 -7.79 23.18 -12.10
N GLU A 251 -6.92 23.91 -11.40
CA GLU A 251 -5.85 24.72 -11.98
C GLU A 251 -4.46 24.24 -11.55
N SER A 252 -3.44 24.64 -12.31
CA SER A 252 -2.04 24.42 -11.94
C SER A 252 -1.71 25.23 -10.69
N VAL A 253 -1.04 24.62 -9.72
CA VAL A 253 -0.55 25.31 -8.52
C VAL A 253 0.66 26.18 -8.87
N THR A 254 1.55 25.65 -9.70
CA THR A 254 2.77 26.35 -10.14
C THR A 254 2.53 27.03 -11.48
N ALA A 255 3.10 28.22 -11.66
CA ALA A 255 2.97 28.99 -12.90
C ALA A 255 3.69 28.33 -14.09
N GLN A 256 4.76 27.60 -13.79
CA GLN A 256 5.55 26.83 -14.75
C GLN A 256 5.78 25.41 -14.20
N PRO A 257 6.11 24.44 -15.07
CA PRO A 257 6.38 23.08 -14.65
C PRO A 257 7.70 23.01 -13.87
N LEU A 258 7.72 22.21 -12.82
CA LEU A 258 8.88 22.06 -11.93
C LEU A 258 9.87 21.07 -12.54
N GLN A 259 11.06 21.55 -12.91
CA GLN A 259 12.14 20.72 -13.42
C GLN A 259 13.03 20.27 -12.25
N LEU A 260 13.12 18.96 -12.00
CA LEU A 260 14.02 18.40 -11.00
C LEU A 260 15.44 18.33 -11.59
N ARG A 261 16.15 19.46 -11.52
CA ARG A 261 17.52 19.57 -12.04
C ARG A 261 18.49 18.72 -11.23
N ASP A 262 19.44 18.09 -11.91
CA ASP A 262 20.47 17.25 -11.28
C ASP A 262 19.89 16.09 -10.42
N PHE A 263 18.63 15.70 -10.68
CA PHE A 263 17.99 14.55 -10.03
C PHE A 263 18.17 13.30 -10.88
N TYR A 264 19.26 12.58 -10.62
CA TYR A 264 19.70 11.43 -11.40
C TYR A 264 18.91 10.17 -11.07
N GLY A 265 18.32 9.53 -12.07
CA GLY A 265 17.50 8.33 -11.89
C GLY A 265 16.34 8.36 -12.85
N SER A 266 16.25 7.38 -13.74
CA SER A 266 15.25 7.39 -14.81
C SER A 266 14.24 6.26 -14.72
N GLU A 267 14.45 5.23 -13.90
CA GLU A 267 13.57 4.06 -13.82
C GLU A 267 12.74 4.12 -12.54
N ILE A 268 11.43 4.39 -12.70
CA ILE A 268 10.48 4.44 -11.59
C ILE A 268 10.39 3.07 -10.93
N GLY A 269 10.57 3.02 -9.62
CA GLY A 269 10.56 1.78 -8.85
C GLY A 269 11.90 1.06 -8.80
N SER A 270 12.96 1.60 -9.41
CA SER A 270 14.30 0.99 -9.44
C SER A 270 15.38 2.01 -9.08
N THR A 271 15.48 3.11 -9.85
CA THR A 271 16.49 4.16 -9.64
C THR A 271 15.89 5.50 -9.20
N ALA A 272 14.59 5.70 -9.39
CA ALA A 272 13.83 6.83 -8.87
C ALA A 272 12.48 6.38 -8.32
N CYS A 273 11.96 7.08 -7.32
CA CYS A 273 10.63 6.85 -6.77
C CYS A 273 9.99 8.15 -6.32
N PHE A 274 8.67 8.22 -6.41
CA PHE A 274 7.87 9.41 -6.13
C PHE A 274 6.66 9.05 -5.27
N THR A 275 6.34 9.89 -4.29
CA THR A 275 5.11 9.76 -3.49
C THR A 275 4.60 11.11 -3.01
N ILE A 276 3.33 11.13 -2.59
CA ILE A 276 2.75 12.22 -1.81
C ILE A 276 2.56 11.68 -0.40
N TYR A 277 2.97 12.46 0.60
CA TYR A 277 2.79 12.11 1.99
C TYR A 277 2.52 13.39 2.79
N GLN A 278 1.39 13.44 3.50
CA GLN A 278 0.96 14.60 4.30
C GLN A 278 0.98 15.94 3.52
N ASP A 279 0.41 15.96 2.31
CA ASP A 279 0.39 17.13 1.40
C ASP A 279 1.77 17.64 0.96
N GLU A 280 2.82 16.87 1.20
CA GLU A 280 4.16 17.11 0.66
C GLU A 280 4.49 16.09 -0.44
N PHE A 281 5.18 16.55 -1.47
CA PHE A 281 5.77 15.70 -2.48
C PHE A 281 7.14 15.21 -2.01
N TYR A 282 7.44 13.94 -2.28
CA TYR A 282 8.75 13.33 -2.05
C TYR A 282 9.23 12.64 -3.32
N ALA A 283 10.46 12.96 -3.73
CA ALA A 283 11.21 12.24 -4.75
C ALA A 283 12.50 11.69 -4.14
N VAL A 284 12.80 10.41 -4.40
CA VAL A 284 14.05 9.77 -3.98
C VAL A 284 14.71 9.10 -5.19
N ALA A 285 16.01 9.30 -5.33
CA ALA A 285 16.86 8.68 -6.34
C ALA A 285 18.03 7.94 -5.69
N SER A 286 18.43 6.81 -6.25
CA SER A 286 19.58 6.01 -5.80
C SER A 286 20.84 6.21 -6.64
N GLN A 287 20.76 7.02 -7.70
CA GLN A 287 21.87 7.38 -8.59
C GLN A 287 22.33 8.82 -8.30
N THR A 288 23.63 9.05 -8.48
CA THR A 288 24.29 10.33 -8.20
C THR A 288 24.80 11.03 -9.48
N SER A 289 24.90 10.30 -10.59
CA SER A 289 25.38 10.80 -11.89
C SER A 289 24.81 9.95 -13.04
N PHE A 290 24.99 10.40 -14.29
CA PHE A 290 24.63 9.63 -15.49
C PHE A 290 25.72 8.62 -15.90
N GLU A 291 26.94 8.79 -15.40
CA GLU A 291 28.09 7.96 -15.74
C GLU A 291 28.11 6.70 -14.87
N SER A 292 28.40 5.55 -15.49
CA SER A 292 28.39 4.26 -14.80
C SER A 292 29.71 3.95 -14.08
N GLU A 293 30.77 4.71 -14.35
CA GLU A 293 32.14 4.48 -13.86
C GLU A 293 32.64 5.69 -13.03
N GLU A 294 31.99 5.94 -11.90
CA GLU A 294 32.47 6.92 -10.92
C GLU A 294 33.18 6.21 -9.76
N VAL A 295 34.39 6.64 -9.41
CA VAL A 295 35.07 6.18 -8.19
C VAL A 295 34.38 6.85 -7.01
N ASP A 296 33.46 6.12 -6.38
CA ASP A 296 32.73 6.57 -5.20
C ASP A 296 32.89 5.54 -4.08
N TRP A 297 32.93 5.98 -2.82
CA TRP A 297 33.03 5.08 -1.66
C TRP A 297 31.70 4.96 -0.92
N THR A 298 30.87 6.01 -0.97
CA THR A 298 29.62 6.10 -0.23
C THR A 298 28.53 6.61 -1.14
N SER A 299 27.50 5.78 -1.37
CA SER A 299 26.32 6.25 -2.09
C SER A 299 25.31 6.86 -1.13
N TYR A 300 24.60 7.88 -1.63
CA TYR A 300 23.50 8.55 -0.96
C TYR A 300 22.21 8.37 -1.75
N TYR A 301 21.08 8.48 -1.06
CA TYR A 301 19.83 8.83 -1.69
C TYR A 301 19.81 10.33 -1.96
N HIS A 302 19.47 10.72 -3.18
CA HIS A 302 19.11 12.10 -3.50
C HIS A 302 17.63 12.30 -3.22
N VAL A 303 17.30 13.29 -2.40
CA VAL A 303 15.93 13.53 -1.94
C VAL A 303 15.52 14.95 -2.27
N ILE A 304 14.38 15.11 -2.93
CA ILE A 304 13.70 16.39 -3.10
C ILE A 304 12.36 16.29 -2.38
N LYS A 305 12.05 17.31 -1.57
CA LYS A 305 10.74 17.43 -0.91
C LYS A 305 10.24 18.87 -0.98
N PHE A 306 8.95 19.04 -1.18
CA PHE A 306 8.30 20.36 -1.16
C PHE A 306 6.81 20.22 -0.88
N ARG A 307 6.17 21.29 -0.42
CA ARG A 307 4.73 21.33 -0.18
C ARG A 307 3.96 21.50 -1.48
N LEU A 308 2.85 20.78 -1.63
CA LEU A 308 2.05 20.82 -2.86
C LEU A 308 1.19 22.08 -3.02
N ASP A 309 1.00 22.86 -1.95
CA ASP A 309 0.28 24.13 -1.97
C ASP A 309 1.18 25.35 -2.23
N ASP A 310 2.49 25.13 -2.35
CA ASP A 310 3.46 26.19 -2.65
C ASP A 310 3.52 26.46 -4.17
N PRO A 311 3.23 27.69 -4.63
CA PRO A 311 3.27 28.03 -6.05
C PRO A 311 4.71 28.19 -6.61
N ASP A 312 5.72 28.37 -5.75
CA ASP A 312 7.13 28.54 -6.14
C ASP A 312 8.06 27.74 -5.20
N PRO A 313 7.96 26.40 -5.18
CA PRO A 313 8.70 25.58 -4.24
C PRO A 313 10.20 25.55 -4.54
N GLU A 314 11.01 25.57 -3.49
CA GLU A 314 12.46 25.39 -3.61
C GLU A 314 12.80 23.90 -3.86
N LEU A 315 13.38 23.61 -5.04
CA LEU A 315 13.72 22.25 -5.47
C LEU A 315 15.17 21.89 -5.11
N THR A 316 15.48 21.88 -3.82
CA THR A 316 16.83 21.58 -3.32
C THR A 316 17.02 20.08 -3.08
N ILE A 317 18.10 19.51 -3.65
CA ILE A 317 18.51 18.13 -3.39
C ILE A 317 19.19 18.05 -2.02
N LYS A 318 18.68 17.17 -1.17
CA LYS A 318 19.30 16.76 0.09
C LYS A 318 19.77 15.31 0.00
N LEU A 319 20.79 14.98 0.78
CA LEU A 319 21.38 13.65 0.81
C LEU A 319 20.95 12.90 2.07
N ILE A 320 20.58 11.63 1.91
CA ILE A 320 20.44 10.67 3.01
C ILE A 320 21.42 9.53 2.74
N TRP A 321 22.22 9.13 3.71
CA TRP A 321 23.16 8.02 3.51
C TRP A 321 22.42 6.75 3.11
N ARG A 322 22.91 6.07 2.07
CA ARG A 322 22.31 4.86 1.52
C ARG A 322 23.15 3.63 1.85
N ARG A 323 24.44 3.67 1.49
CA ARG A 323 25.35 2.53 1.68
C ARG A 323 26.82 2.92 1.61
N GLN A 324 27.65 2.04 2.18
CA GLN A 324 29.07 2.01 1.90
C GLN A 324 29.39 0.97 0.83
N HIS A 325 30.29 1.28 -0.11
CA HIS A 325 30.68 0.35 -1.18
C HIS A 325 31.44 -0.88 -0.67
N LEU A 326 31.99 -0.81 0.56
CA LEU A 326 32.51 -1.96 1.29
C LEU A 326 31.46 -3.06 1.56
N GLU A 327 30.17 -2.74 1.49
CA GLU A 327 29.08 -3.73 1.55
C GLU A 327 29.08 -4.68 0.33
N GLY A 328 29.79 -4.34 -0.74
CA GLY A 328 30.03 -5.19 -1.92
C GLY A 328 29.43 -4.65 -3.23
N PRO A 329 29.73 -5.25 -4.38
CA PRO A 329 29.11 -4.86 -5.65
C PRO A 329 27.60 -5.17 -5.66
N ILE A 330 26.80 -4.39 -6.41
CA ILE A 330 25.35 -4.58 -6.57
C ILE A 330 25.05 -5.12 -7.97
N ASN A 331 24.05 -5.99 -8.08
CA ASN A 331 23.42 -6.38 -9.33
C ASN A 331 22.20 -5.49 -9.60
N ASP A 332 22.37 -4.49 -10.46
CA ASP A 332 21.33 -3.49 -10.72
C ASP A 332 20.04 -4.06 -11.33
N ALA A 333 20.10 -5.24 -11.94
CA ALA A 333 18.90 -5.90 -12.49
C ALA A 333 17.87 -6.31 -11.42
N TRP A 334 18.28 -6.29 -10.15
CA TRP A 334 17.44 -6.62 -8.98
C TRP A 334 17.10 -5.40 -8.12
N ASN A 335 17.51 -4.19 -8.51
CA ASN A 335 17.20 -2.99 -7.77
C ASN A 335 15.68 -2.79 -7.72
N ASP A 336 15.20 -2.45 -6.54
CA ASP A 336 13.82 -2.11 -6.24
C ASP A 336 13.84 -0.92 -5.29
N LEU A 337 13.05 0.12 -5.56
CA LEU A 337 13.04 1.36 -4.79
C LEU A 337 11.61 1.88 -4.64
N GLY A 338 11.15 1.94 -3.40
CA GLY A 338 9.76 2.27 -3.08
C GLY A 338 9.62 3.11 -1.82
N PHE A 339 8.41 3.65 -1.65
CA PHE A 339 7.98 4.22 -0.37
C PHE A 339 6.96 3.31 0.30
N GLN A 340 7.03 3.22 1.63
CA GLN A 340 6.04 2.54 2.47
C GLN A 340 5.76 3.36 3.73
N ILE A 341 4.65 3.07 4.40
CA ILE A 341 4.32 3.66 5.70
C ILE A 341 4.50 2.60 6.79
N ASP A 342 5.19 2.96 7.86
CA ASP A 342 5.21 2.17 9.08
C ASP A 342 3.85 2.27 9.79
N TYR A 343 3.11 1.17 9.92
CA TYR A 343 1.79 1.20 10.57
C TYR A 343 1.85 1.48 12.08
N SER A 344 3.00 1.25 12.72
CA SER A 344 3.19 1.52 14.14
C SER A 344 3.51 2.99 14.42
N THR A 345 4.39 3.61 13.62
CA THR A 345 4.86 5.00 13.87
C THR A 345 4.22 6.03 12.96
N GLY A 346 3.63 5.60 11.85
CA GLY A 346 3.13 6.46 10.79
C GLY A 346 4.24 7.11 9.96
N GLU A 347 5.51 6.72 10.12
CA GLU A 347 6.60 7.35 9.39
C GLU A 347 6.65 6.90 7.93
N LEU A 348 7.06 7.83 7.05
CA LEU A 348 7.39 7.52 5.67
C LEU A 348 8.75 6.84 5.60
N LEU A 349 8.80 5.70 4.91
CA LEU A 349 9.97 4.84 4.78
C LEU A 349 10.44 4.83 3.32
N VAL A 350 11.75 4.98 3.10
CA VAL A 350 12.40 4.55 1.86
C VAL A 350 12.72 3.07 1.99
N VAL A 351 12.24 2.26 1.05
CA VAL A 351 12.48 0.82 1.03
C VAL A 351 13.24 0.49 -0.25
N GLU A 352 14.43 -0.10 -0.11
CA GLU A 352 15.29 -0.45 -1.22
C GLU A 352 15.66 -1.94 -1.18
N GLY A 353 15.39 -2.66 -2.26
CA GLY A 353 15.88 -4.02 -2.49
C GLY A 353 17.17 -4.00 -3.30
N ARG A 354 18.22 -4.63 -2.78
CA ARG A 354 19.52 -4.79 -3.47
C ARG A 354 19.89 -6.26 -3.54
N LYS A 355 20.57 -6.67 -4.62
CA LYS A 355 21.26 -7.97 -4.67
C LYS A 355 22.76 -7.74 -4.70
N GLU A 356 23.47 -8.22 -3.68
CA GLU A 356 24.85 -7.83 -3.40
C GLU A 356 25.78 -9.05 -3.36
N TRP A 357 26.99 -8.92 -3.90
CA TRP A 357 28.03 -9.95 -3.77
C TRP A 357 28.80 -9.75 -2.48
N LEU A 358 28.66 -10.71 -1.56
CA LEU A 358 29.25 -10.63 -0.24
C LEU A 358 30.78 -10.75 -0.31
N ASN A 359 31.48 -9.81 0.33
CA ASN A 359 32.94 -9.81 0.48
C ASN A 359 33.70 -9.96 -0.85
N GLY A 360 33.13 -9.51 -1.97
CA GLY A 360 33.72 -9.68 -3.30
C GLY A 360 33.79 -11.15 -3.78
N GLY A 361 33.07 -12.05 -3.12
CA GLY A 361 32.96 -13.46 -3.52
C GLY A 361 31.92 -13.70 -4.62
N SER A 362 31.73 -14.96 -5.01
CA SER A 362 30.72 -15.38 -6.00
C SER A 362 29.31 -15.49 -5.43
N ARG A 363 29.14 -15.47 -4.10
CA ARG A 363 27.85 -15.57 -3.42
C ARG A 363 27.16 -14.22 -3.43
N SER A 364 25.98 -14.17 -4.03
CA SER A 364 25.11 -12.99 -3.99
C SER A 364 23.91 -13.20 -3.09
N ILE A 365 23.48 -12.17 -2.37
CA ILE A 365 22.30 -12.21 -1.52
C ILE A 365 21.40 -11.02 -1.82
N ARG A 366 20.08 -11.24 -1.84
CA ARG A 366 19.12 -10.13 -1.89
C ARG A 366 18.79 -9.65 -0.48
N THR A 367 18.83 -8.35 -0.26
CA THR A 367 18.54 -7.71 1.03
C THR A 367 17.66 -6.49 0.80
N TYR A 368 16.60 -6.37 1.59
CA TYR A 368 15.83 -5.13 1.70
C TYR A 368 16.37 -4.28 2.83
N TYR A 369 16.67 -3.03 2.51
CA TYR A 369 17.08 -1.99 3.43
C TYR A 369 15.96 -0.97 3.54
N THR A 370 15.70 -0.48 4.74
CA THR A 370 14.64 0.50 5.00
C THR A 370 15.20 1.68 5.77
N GLN A 371 14.88 2.89 5.33
CA GLN A 371 15.31 4.12 5.98
C GLN A 371 14.06 4.96 6.33
N PRO A 372 13.73 5.14 7.62
CA PRO A 372 12.72 6.10 8.03
C PRO A 372 13.19 7.53 7.71
N ILE A 373 12.41 8.27 6.92
CA ILE A 373 12.80 9.60 6.44
C ILE A 373 12.88 10.59 7.58
N ARG A 374 11.97 10.51 8.55
CA ARG A 374 11.97 11.40 9.73
C ARG A 374 13.22 11.23 10.61
N ARG A 375 13.81 10.03 10.60
CA ARG A 375 15.00 9.68 11.40
C ARG A 375 16.29 9.79 10.60
N ALA A 376 16.22 10.15 9.33
CA ALA A 376 17.37 10.28 8.47
C ALA A 376 18.11 11.59 8.75
N ASP A 377 19.43 11.53 8.72
CA ASP A 377 20.28 12.72 8.69
C ASP A 377 20.33 13.28 7.27
N PHE A 378 19.85 14.51 7.10
CA PHE A 378 19.80 15.20 5.81
C PHE A 378 21.01 16.10 5.67
N LYS A 379 21.85 15.79 4.69
CA LYS A 379 23.08 16.54 4.41
C LYS A 379 22.98 17.33 3.12
N ASP A 380 23.78 18.39 3.02
CA ASP A 380 23.94 19.12 1.78
C ASP A 380 24.99 18.46 0.87
N LEU A 381 24.80 18.58 -0.45
CA LEU A 381 25.70 18.02 -1.47
C LEU A 381 27.18 18.40 -1.29
N LYS A 382 27.48 19.49 -0.59
CA LYS A 382 28.84 20.05 -0.42
C LYS A 382 29.53 19.63 0.87
N GLU A 383 28.84 18.90 1.75
CA GLU A 383 29.37 18.49 3.05
C GLU A 383 30.03 17.11 2.96
N GLY A 384 31.09 16.89 3.76
CA GLY A 384 31.76 15.59 3.87
C GLY A 384 33.12 15.50 3.17
N LEU A 385 33.79 14.36 3.35
CA LEU A 385 35.05 14.04 2.71
C LEU A 385 34.79 13.45 1.32
N ARG A 386 35.68 13.70 0.36
CA ARG A 386 35.58 13.10 -0.99
C ARG A 386 36.03 11.64 -1.05
N HIS A 387 37.01 11.29 -0.22
CA HIS A 387 37.62 9.97 -0.18
C HIS A 387 38.13 9.66 1.23
N PRO A 388 38.39 8.39 1.56
CA PRO A 388 39.03 8.03 2.82
C PRO A 388 40.43 8.65 2.94
N PRO A 389 40.89 8.97 4.16
CA PRO A 389 42.26 9.40 4.37
C PRO A 389 43.27 8.34 3.88
N ASN A 390 44.27 8.77 3.11
CA ASN A 390 45.36 7.91 2.59
C ASN A 390 44.95 6.79 1.61
N ASP A 391 43.78 6.90 0.95
CA ASP A 391 43.40 5.95 -0.10
C ASP A 391 44.20 6.22 -1.40
N ARG A 392 44.69 5.17 -2.07
CA ARG A 392 45.42 5.31 -3.34
C ARG A 392 44.52 5.68 -4.50
N LEU A 393 43.26 5.28 -4.48
CA LEU A 393 42.27 5.62 -5.50
C LEU A 393 41.90 7.10 -5.46
N SER A 394 42.23 7.83 -4.39
CA SER A 394 42.05 9.28 -4.38
C SER A 394 42.90 9.99 -5.46
N THR A 395 43.99 9.36 -5.91
CA THR A 395 44.85 9.90 -6.97
C THR A 395 44.23 9.85 -8.36
N THR A 396 43.17 9.06 -8.55
CA THR A 396 42.44 8.97 -9.82
C THR A 396 41.27 9.96 -9.89
N LEU A 397 41.00 10.70 -8.81
CA LEU A 397 39.93 11.69 -8.76
C LEU A 397 40.39 13.01 -9.39
N ASP A 398 39.55 13.58 -10.23
CA ASP A 398 39.69 14.94 -10.75
C ASP A 398 38.65 15.90 -10.11
N GLU A 399 38.63 17.15 -10.57
CA GLU A 399 37.70 18.16 -10.07
C GLU A 399 36.23 17.87 -10.42
N HIS A 400 35.98 17.06 -11.45
CA HIS A 400 34.66 16.71 -11.96
C HIS A 400 34.06 15.47 -11.27
N ASN A 401 34.88 14.64 -10.63
CA ASN A 401 34.39 13.50 -9.84
C ASN A 401 33.64 13.98 -8.59
N ASN A 402 32.42 13.52 -8.40
CA ASN A 402 31.56 13.79 -7.25
C ASN A 402 31.70 12.73 -6.14
N SER A 403 32.84 12.05 -6.08
CA SER A 403 33.19 11.09 -5.02
C SER A 403 32.86 11.60 -3.61
N ARG A 404 32.33 10.70 -2.79
CA ARG A 404 32.05 10.95 -1.37
C ARG A 404 32.54 9.79 -0.52
N TRP A 405 32.89 10.13 0.71
CA TRP A 405 33.27 9.16 1.72
C TRP A 405 32.71 9.51 3.08
N GLU A 406 32.08 8.50 3.67
CA GLU A 406 31.65 8.43 5.06
C GLU A 406 31.94 7.03 5.61
N GLU A 407 32.03 6.88 6.92
CA GLU A 407 32.16 5.55 7.53
C GLU A 407 30.86 4.73 7.35
N SER A 408 30.99 3.41 7.44
CA SER A 408 29.81 2.52 7.41
C SER A 408 28.94 2.74 8.64
N MET A 409 27.62 2.85 8.43
CA MET A 409 26.67 3.01 9.51
C MET A 409 26.04 1.69 9.96
N VAL A 410 25.83 1.59 11.28
CA VAL A 410 25.09 0.50 11.90
C VAL A 410 23.59 0.69 11.62
N ARG A 411 22.91 -0.39 11.23
CA ARG A 411 21.47 -0.40 11.00
C ARG A 411 20.80 -1.36 11.99
N ALA A 412 19.68 -0.96 12.58
CA ALA A 412 18.89 -1.87 13.42
C ALA A 412 18.31 -3.02 12.59
N ASP A 413 18.22 -4.22 13.17
CA ASP A 413 17.79 -5.44 12.46
C ASP A 413 16.38 -5.30 11.85
N ARG A 414 15.49 -4.51 12.47
CA ARG A 414 14.16 -4.14 11.95
C ARG A 414 14.19 -3.62 10.51
N TYR A 415 15.25 -2.90 10.15
CA TYR A 415 15.38 -2.17 8.90
C TYR A 415 16.29 -2.85 7.87
N VAL A 416 16.80 -4.04 8.17
CA VAL A 416 17.63 -4.83 7.26
C VAL A 416 17.11 -6.26 7.21
N HIS A 417 16.54 -6.67 6.09
CA HIS A 417 16.01 -8.01 5.90
C HIS A 417 16.74 -8.70 4.76
N ALA A 418 17.65 -9.62 5.09
CA ALA A 418 18.37 -10.43 4.13
C ALA A 418 17.60 -11.70 3.76
N GLU A 419 17.68 -12.13 2.51
CA GLU A 419 16.98 -13.31 2.00
C GLU A 419 17.45 -14.63 2.66
N PHE A 420 18.72 -14.69 3.03
CA PHE A 420 19.37 -15.82 3.70
C PHE A 420 20.34 -15.31 4.78
N ARG A 421 20.89 -16.20 5.60
CA ARG A 421 22.02 -15.83 6.45
C ARG A 421 23.32 -15.78 5.66
N ALA A 422 24.16 -14.79 5.97
CA ALA A 422 25.46 -14.62 5.34
C ALA A 422 26.40 -15.83 5.56
N ASP A 423 26.28 -16.51 6.69
CA ASP A 423 27.06 -17.71 7.05
C ASP A 423 26.70 -18.94 6.18
N GLY A 424 25.67 -18.87 5.34
CA GLY A 424 25.21 -19.98 4.50
C GLY A 424 24.39 -21.05 5.23
N SER A 425 24.19 -20.90 6.54
CA SER A 425 23.25 -21.74 7.28
C SER A 425 21.82 -21.44 6.80
N GLY A 426 21.19 -22.42 6.15
CA GLY A 426 19.82 -22.30 5.62
C GLY A 426 19.69 -22.19 4.09
N GLN A 427 20.79 -22.24 3.32
CA GLN A 427 20.72 -22.23 1.84
C GLN A 427 20.23 -23.55 1.23
N GLU A 428 20.41 -24.69 1.90
CA GLU A 428 20.30 -26.02 1.26
C GLU A 428 18.89 -26.42 0.78
N MET A 429 17.83 -25.65 1.07
CA MET A 429 16.45 -26.02 0.70
C MET A 429 15.66 -24.99 -0.13
N ALA A 430 16.20 -23.81 -0.41
CA ALA A 430 15.42 -22.75 -1.06
C ALA A 430 15.79 -22.58 -2.54
N LYS A 431 14.83 -22.86 -3.43
CA LYS A 431 14.99 -22.59 -4.87
C LYS A 431 15.18 -21.10 -5.14
N GLU A 432 16.33 -20.74 -5.67
CA GLU A 432 16.63 -19.40 -6.18
C GLU A 432 16.06 -19.24 -7.60
N TYR A 433 15.51 -18.06 -7.90
CA TYR A 433 15.00 -17.72 -9.21
C TYR A 433 15.85 -16.62 -9.84
N ILE A 434 16.19 -16.79 -11.11
CA ILE A 434 16.84 -15.74 -11.90
C ILE A 434 15.84 -14.63 -12.26
N ARG A 435 16.35 -13.43 -12.54
CA ARG A 435 15.51 -12.25 -12.83
C ARG A 435 14.51 -12.48 -13.96
N ALA A 436 14.88 -13.23 -15.00
CA ALA A 436 13.99 -13.55 -16.13
C ALA A 436 12.77 -14.42 -15.74
N LYS A 437 12.91 -15.22 -14.67
CA LYS A 437 11.83 -16.04 -14.11
C LYS A 437 11.03 -15.32 -13.03
N THR A 438 11.58 -14.28 -12.42
CA THR A 438 10.88 -13.39 -11.48
C THR A 438 10.15 -12.29 -12.24
N LYS A 439 8.83 -12.46 -12.42
CA LYS A 439 7.97 -11.54 -13.16
C LYS A 439 7.66 -10.27 -12.39
N TRP A 440 7.62 -10.37 -11.07
CA TRP A 440 7.47 -9.24 -10.16
C TRP A 440 8.13 -9.59 -8.83
N ASN A 441 8.69 -8.59 -8.16
CA ASN A 441 9.26 -8.65 -6.82
C ASN A 441 8.76 -7.44 -6.03
N GLY A 442 8.68 -7.60 -4.71
CA GLY A 442 8.36 -6.52 -3.80
C GLY A 442 8.55 -6.94 -2.36
N TYR A 443 8.31 -5.98 -1.46
CA TYR A 443 8.51 -6.15 -0.03
C TYR A 443 7.33 -5.60 0.75
N SER A 444 6.93 -6.30 1.83
CA SER A 444 6.04 -5.75 2.85
C SER A 444 6.84 -5.50 4.11
N PHE A 445 7.08 -4.23 4.44
CA PHE A 445 7.77 -3.85 5.68
C PHE A 445 6.95 -4.24 6.92
N ASN A 446 5.65 -3.96 6.90
CA ASN A 446 4.76 -4.23 8.04
C ASN A 446 4.56 -5.74 8.30
N ALA A 447 4.71 -6.60 7.28
CA ALA A 447 4.70 -8.05 7.44
C ALA A 447 6.10 -8.69 7.45
N GLN A 448 7.17 -7.91 7.31
CA GLN A 448 8.56 -8.36 7.22
C GLN A 448 8.73 -9.54 6.23
N ALA A 449 8.29 -9.33 4.98
CA ALA A 449 8.24 -10.38 3.96
C ALA A 449 8.59 -9.89 2.54
N PHE A 450 9.51 -10.59 1.88
CA PHE A 450 9.71 -10.54 0.43
C PHE A 450 8.56 -11.27 -0.26
N VAL A 451 8.12 -10.75 -1.40
CA VAL A 451 7.09 -11.37 -2.21
C VAL A 451 7.51 -11.35 -3.67
N ASP A 452 7.65 -12.52 -4.28
CA ASP A 452 7.99 -12.67 -5.70
C ASP A 452 6.90 -13.43 -6.44
N LEU A 453 6.52 -12.95 -7.62
CA LEU A 453 5.81 -13.74 -8.63
C LEU A 453 6.85 -14.37 -9.55
N VAL A 454 7.05 -15.67 -9.41
CA VAL A 454 8.04 -16.45 -10.16
C VAL A 454 7.38 -17.38 -11.15
N THR A 455 8.12 -17.79 -12.18
CA THR A 455 7.63 -18.69 -13.23
C THR A 455 8.46 -19.94 -13.33
N ASP A 456 7.78 -21.07 -13.38
CA ASP A 456 8.34 -22.38 -13.69
C ASP A 456 7.87 -22.86 -15.06
N ASP A 457 8.73 -23.60 -15.76
CA ASP A 457 8.34 -24.24 -17.02
C ASP A 457 7.98 -25.71 -16.75
N VAL A 458 6.87 -26.16 -17.30
CA VAL A 458 6.39 -27.54 -17.19
C VAL A 458 6.07 -28.06 -18.58
N VAL A 459 6.63 -29.22 -18.92
CA VAL A 459 6.34 -29.94 -20.16
C VAL A 459 5.18 -30.88 -19.88
N MET A 460 4.03 -30.64 -20.53
CA MET A 460 2.87 -31.51 -20.44
C MET A 460 3.03 -32.65 -21.45
N GLU A 461 2.63 -33.87 -21.07
CA GLU A 461 2.68 -35.04 -21.95
C GLU A 461 1.85 -34.78 -23.23
N GLY A 462 2.47 -34.97 -24.41
CA GLY A 462 1.84 -34.71 -25.70
C GLY A 462 1.93 -33.26 -26.22
N GLU A 463 2.45 -32.31 -25.43
CA GLU A 463 2.67 -30.93 -25.87
C GLU A 463 4.15 -30.65 -26.16
N TRP A 464 4.44 -30.15 -27.36
CA TRP A 464 5.82 -29.81 -27.78
C TRP A 464 6.34 -28.51 -27.16
N ARG A 465 5.47 -27.67 -26.59
CA ARG A 465 5.87 -26.37 -26.00
C ARG A 465 5.71 -26.42 -24.48
N PRO A 466 6.75 -26.06 -23.70
CA PRO A 466 6.62 -25.91 -22.26
C PRO A 466 5.55 -24.87 -21.91
N ARG A 467 4.71 -25.17 -20.93
CA ARG A 467 3.80 -24.22 -20.30
C ARG A 467 4.49 -23.53 -19.14
N GLN A 468 4.15 -22.28 -18.91
CA GLN A 468 4.57 -21.55 -17.72
C GLN A 468 3.57 -21.77 -16.59
N ARG A 469 4.07 -21.86 -15.36
CA ARG A 469 3.28 -21.82 -14.12
C ARG A 469 3.77 -20.67 -13.27
N ILE A 470 2.88 -19.75 -12.92
CA ILE A 470 3.17 -18.70 -11.95
C ILE A 470 3.06 -19.30 -10.54
N LYS A 471 4.05 -19.00 -9.71
CA LYS A 471 4.09 -19.29 -8.29
C LYS A 471 4.40 -18.01 -7.52
N LEU A 472 3.91 -17.97 -6.30
CA LEU A 472 4.29 -17.02 -5.27
C LEU A 472 5.46 -17.60 -4.46
N ARG A 473 6.54 -16.85 -4.37
CA ARG A 473 7.64 -17.14 -3.44
C ARG A 473 7.66 -16.06 -2.38
N VAL A 474 7.58 -16.45 -1.12
CA VAL A 474 7.66 -15.54 0.02
C VAL A 474 8.90 -15.86 0.83
N VAL A 475 9.65 -14.82 1.20
CA VAL A 475 10.75 -14.94 2.17
C VAL A 475 10.40 -14.08 3.37
N SER A 476 10.19 -14.69 4.53
CA SER A 476 9.70 -13.97 5.71
C SER A 476 10.50 -14.29 6.95
N ARG A 477 10.45 -13.36 7.91
CA ARG A 477 11.04 -13.53 9.24
C ARG A 477 10.05 -13.08 10.31
N GLN A 478 10.23 -13.58 11.52
CA GLN A 478 9.40 -13.22 12.67
C GLN A 478 10.20 -12.48 13.71
N GLU A 479 9.58 -11.48 14.34
CA GLU A 479 10.19 -10.78 15.47
C GLU A 479 10.35 -11.74 16.66
N LEU A 480 11.55 -11.75 17.24
CA LEU A 480 11.91 -12.53 18.42
C LEU A 480 11.49 -11.81 19.69
N SER A 481 11.32 -12.57 20.77
CA SER A 481 11.12 -11.99 22.09
C SER A 481 12.27 -11.03 22.43
N PRO A 482 11.99 -9.88 23.08
CA PRO A 482 13.02 -9.03 23.65
C PRO A 482 13.70 -9.70 24.86
N LEU A 483 13.10 -10.73 25.46
CA LEU A 483 13.74 -11.51 26.53
C LEU A 483 14.73 -12.52 25.94
N VAL A 484 15.98 -12.44 26.38
CA VAL A 484 17.08 -13.32 25.96
C VAL A 484 17.77 -13.91 27.18
N GLN A 485 18.42 -15.06 27.04
CA GLN A 485 19.27 -15.60 28.10
C GLN A 485 20.50 -14.72 28.27
N ASP A 486 20.86 -14.44 29.52
CA ASP A 486 22.07 -13.70 29.82
C ASP A 486 23.31 -14.48 29.36
N THR A 487 24.23 -13.79 28.70
CA THR A 487 25.46 -14.39 28.19
C THR A 487 26.44 -14.72 29.31
N VAL A 488 26.32 -14.03 30.46
CA VAL A 488 27.15 -14.28 31.66
C VAL A 488 26.53 -15.37 32.53
N SER A 489 25.20 -15.33 32.72
CA SER A 489 24.45 -16.32 33.49
C SER A 489 23.31 -16.94 32.65
N PRO A 490 23.54 -18.05 31.92
CA PRO A 490 22.58 -18.64 30.97
C PRO A 490 21.22 -19.08 31.57
N VAL A 491 21.10 -19.07 32.90
CA VAL A 491 19.89 -19.43 33.64
C VAL A 491 18.96 -18.21 33.84
N GLU A 492 19.50 -16.99 33.75
CA GLU A 492 18.73 -15.75 33.91
C GLU A 492 18.25 -15.20 32.57
N TRP A 493 17.01 -14.71 32.54
CA TRP A 493 16.43 -14.03 31.39
C TRP A 493 16.55 -12.52 31.58
N VAL A 494 17.16 -11.85 30.62
CA VAL A 494 17.35 -10.40 30.60
C VAL A 494 16.71 -9.78 29.37
N LEU A 495 16.40 -8.49 29.45
CA LEU A 495 15.99 -7.74 28.27
C LEU A 495 17.18 -7.56 27.33
N ARG A 496 16.97 -7.78 26.04
CA ARG A 496 17.96 -7.56 25.01
C ARG A 496 18.39 -6.10 25.05
N LYS A 497 19.70 -5.88 25.13
CA LYS A 497 20.28 -4.54 25.06
C LYS A 497 20.05 -3.95 23.67
N ARG A 498 19.76 -2.66 23.62
CA ARG A 498 19.64 -1.92 22.37
C ARG A 498 20.99 -1.87 21.67
N ILE A 499 20.96 -2.01 20.35
CA ILE A 499 22.10 -1.70 19.49
C ILE A 499 22.48 -0.22 19.70
N ARG A 500 23.79 0.05 19.75
CA ARG A 500 24.32 1.40 19.85
C ARG A 500 24.82 1.88 18.49
N ASP A 501 24.63 3.16 18.22
CA ASP A 501 25.20 3.82 17.06
C ASP A 501 26.71 4.05 17.21
N ARG A 502 27.30 4.77 16.24
CA ARG A 502 28.73 5.07 16.22
C ARG A 502 29.15 5.97 17.38
N GLU A 503 28.27 6.87 17.81
CA GLU A 503 28.45 7.78 18.92
C GLU A 503 28.23 7.09 20.28
N GLY A 504 27.84 5.81 20.26
CA GLY A 504 27.60 4.98 21.44
C GLY A 504 26.24 5.19 22.10
N GLN A 505 25.33 5.91 21.43
CA GLN A 505 23.96 6.16 21.87
C GLN A 505 23.06 4.97 21.48
N GLU A 506 22.03 4.70 22.28
CA GLU A 506 21.10 3.61 22.00
C GLU A 506 20.17 3.97 20.83
N MET A 507 20.16 3.12 19.81
CA MET A 507 19.31 3.30 18.64
C MET A 507 17.86 2.94 18.97
N GLU A 508 16.92 3.75 18.47
CA GLU A 508 15.50 3.40 18.47
C GLU A 508 15.27 2.10 17.69
N ASP A 509 14.43 1.22 18.22
CA ASP A 509 14.20 -0.15 17.73
C ASP A 509 15.44 -1.06 17.71
N GLY A 510 16.54 -0.62 18.34
CA GLY A 510 17.79 -1.39 18.41
C GLY A 510 17.69 -2.67 19.23
N GLU A 511 16.64 -2.86 20.03
CA GLU A 511 16.34 -4.11 20.74
C GLU A 511 15.58 -5.14 19.91
N ARG A 512 14.98 -4.74 18.78
CA ARG A 512 14.19 -5.64 17.94
C ARG A 512 15.12 -6.53 17.14
N ALA A 513 14.88 -7.83 17.18
CA ALA A 513 15.63 -8.79 16.38
C ALA A 513 14.69 -9.85 15.81
N PHE A 514 15.14 -10.52 14.76
CA PHE A 514 14.30 -11.39 13.97
C PHE A 514 14.88 -12.80 13.83
N THR A 515 14.00 -13.76 13.56
CA THR A 515 14.40 -15.11 13.18
C THR A 515 15.20 -15.08 11.87
N PRO A 516 15.98 -16.13 11.56
CA PRO A 516 16.40 -16.36 10.18
C PRO A 516 15.21 -16.33 9.22
N SER A 517 15.47 -15.89 8.01
CA SER A 517 14.50 -15.88 6.93
C SER A 517 14.06 -17.29 6.56
N SER A 518 12.77 -17.48 6.36
CA SER A 518 12.14 -18.71 5.91
C SER A 518 11.58 -18.52 4.50
N VAL A 519 11.82 -19.49 3.61
CA VAL A 519 11.37 -19.43 2.21
C VAL A 519 10.19 -20.37 2.01
N CYS A 520 9.08 -19.82 1.57
CA CYS A 520 7.86 -20.56 1.24
C CYS A 520 7.53 -20.38 -0.25
N LEU A 521 7.09 -21.45 -0.90
CA LEU A 521 6.69 -21.45 -2.31
C LEU A 521 5.26 -22.00 -2.43
N TRP A 522 4.40 -21.25 -3.13
CA TRP A 522 2.99 -21.61 -3.34
C TRP A 522 2.55 -21.29 -4.77
N PRO A 523 1.68 -22.10 -5.40
CA PRO A 523 1.21 -23.39 -4.94
C PRO A 523 2.30 -24.46 -5.05
N ARG A 524 2.06 -25.61 -4.39
CA ARG A 524 2.89 -26.81 -4.54
C ARG A 524 2.80 -27.36 -5.97
N ASP A 525 3.77 -28.18 -6.36
CA ASP A 525 3.84 -28.75 -7.72
C ASP A 525 2.72 -29.74 -8.04
N ASP A 526 2.18 -30.39 -7.00
CA ASP A 526 1.06 -31.31 -7.04
C ASP A 526 -0.30 -30.61 -6.89
N ALA A 527 -0.31 -29.27 -6.87
CA ALA A 527 -1.55 -28.53 -6.83
C ALA A 527 -2.39 -28.85 -8.08
N PRO A 528 -3.73 -28.84 -7.95
CA PRO A 528 -4.54 -29.27 -9.08
C PRO A 528 -4.37 -28.35 -10.29
N GLN A 529 -4.55 -28.94 -11.48
CA GLN A 529 -4.31 -28.23 -12.75
C GLN A 529 -5.21 -27.00 -12.88
N ASP A 530 -6.44 -27.15 -12.42
CA ASP A 530 -7.30 -26.04 -12.13
C ASP A 530 -6.81 -25.31 -10.86
N LEU A 531 -5.60 -24.79 -10.79
CA LEU A 531 -5.13 -23.77 -9.84
C LEU A 531 -4.05 -23.02 -10.57
N HIS A 532 -3.17 -23.81 -11.16
CA HIS A 532 -2.25 -23.36 -12.19
C HIS A 532 -2.95 -22.60 -13.34
N GLU A 533 -4.15 -23.00 -13.77
CA GLU A 533 -4.88 -22.27 -14.83
C GLU A 533 -5.42 -20.90 -14.37
N ILE A 534 -5.81 -20.72 -13.10
CA ILE A 534 -6.15 -19.37 -12.58
C ILE A 534 -4.90 -18.51 -12.45
N LEU A 535 -3.84 -19.06 -11.87
CA LEU A 535 -2.61 -18.30 -11.60
C LEU A 535 -1.85 -17.95 -12.88
N CYS A 536 -1.92 -18.82 -13.90
CA CYS A 536 -1.23 -18.64 -15.16
C CYS A 536 -2.12 -19.08 -16.34
N PRO A 537 -3.10 -18.24 -16.73
CA PRO A 537 -4.08 -18.59 -17.77
C PRO A 537 -3.43 -18.97 -19.10
N LYS A 538 -3.93 -20.05 -19.71
CA LYS A 538 -3.41 -20.70 -20.92
C LYS A 538 -1.93 -21.11 -20.81
N GLY A 539 -1.40 -21.26 -19.59
CA GLY A 539 -0.01 -21.63 -19.34
C GLY A 539 1.00 -20.62 -19.85
N ARG A 540 0.67 -19.31 -19.89
CA ARG A 540 1.59 -18.24 -20.30
C ARG A 540 1.49 -17.10 -19.31
N ALA A 541 2.61 -16.72 -18.70
CA ALA A 541 2.63 -15.57 -17.80
C ALA A 541 2.47 -14.26 -18.60
N GLY A 542 3.17 -14.15 -19.73
CA GLY A 542 3.27 -12.91 -20.50
C GLY A 542 4.02 -11.83 -19.73
N ASP A 543 3.73 -10.58 -20.07
CA ASP A 543 4.16 -9.42 -19.28
C ASP A 543 3.23 -9.25 -18.07
N VAL A 544 3.78 -9.27 -16.86
CA VAL A 544 2.99 -9.29 -15.62
C VAL A 544 3.12 -7.95 -14.91
N LYS A 545 2.00 -7.25 -14.77
CA LYS A 545 1.87 -6.09 -13.88
C LYS A 545 1.24 -6.57 -12.58
N ALA A 546 1.86 -6.28 -11.44
CA ALA A 546 1.36 -6.70 -10.13
C ALA A 546 1.43 -5.57 -9.09
N MET A 547 0.56 -5.64 -8.09
CA MET A 547 0.53 -4.76 -6.92
C MET A 547 0.19 -5.58 -5.69
N LEU A 548 0.96 -5.40 -4.62
CA LEU A 548 0.74 -6.00 -3.31
C LEU A 548 0.02 -5.01 -2.40
N GLY A 549 -1.05 -5.46 -1.75
CA GLY A 549 -1.73 -4.73 -0.67
C GLY A 549 -1.91 -5.62 0.55
N ASP A 550 -2.54 -5.08 1.59
CA ASP A 550 -2.73 -5.80 2.86
C ASP A 550 -3.64 -7.04 2.68
N GLU A 551 -4.63 -6.98 1.79
CA GLU A 551 -5.52 -8.12 1.56
C GLU A 551 -4.90 -9.23 0.71
N GLY A 552 -3.89 -8.93 -0.11
CA GLY A 552 -3.39 -9.84 -1.12
C GLY A 552 -2.62 -9.19 -2.25
N ILE A 553 -2.22 -10.01 -3.22
CA ILE A 553 -1.54 -9.56 -4.44
C ILE A 553 -2.49 -9.67 -5.63
N ILE A 554 -2.58 -8.59 -6.40
CA ILE A 554 -3.33 -8.54 -7.66
C ILE A 554 -2.35 -8.42 -8.81
N TYR A 555 -2.54 -9.21 -9.86
CA TYR A 555 -1.72 -9.11 -11.06
C TYR A 555 -2.49 -9.42 -12.34
N MET A 556 -2.06 -8.79 -13.43
CA MET A 556 -2.50 -9.15 -14.78
C MET A 556 -1.54 -10.18 -15.37
N ALA A 557 -2.08 -11.28 -15.88
CA ALA A 557 -1.30 -12.32 -16.55
C ALA A 557 -2.10 -12.99 -17.66
N GLY A 558 -1.42 -13.83 -18.45
CA GLY A 558 -2.05 -14.55 -19.53
C GLY A 558 -2.07 -13.78 -20.86
N PRO A 559 -2.40 -14.48 -21.95
CA PRO A 559 -2.67 -13.83 -23.22
C PRO A 559 -4.00 -13.07 -23.16
N PRO A 560 -4.27 -12.18 -24.13
CA PRO A 560 -5.57 -11.56 -24.27
C PRO A 560 -6.71 -12.57 -24.30
N ARG A 561 -7.84 -12.15 -23.74
CA ARG A 561 -9.07 -12.94 -23.66
C ARG A 561 -9.52 -13.37 -25.05
N GLU A 562 -9.59 -12.41 -25.97
CA GLU A 562 -10.04 -12.56 -27.36
C GLU A 562 -8.99 -11.99 -28.32
N PRO A 563 -8.87 -12.53 -29.55
CA PRO A 563 -7.98 -11.97 -30.57
C PRO A 563 -8.32 -10.50 -30.85
N GLY A 564 -7.32 -9.61 -30.78
CA GLY A 564 -7.49 -8.17 -30.98
C GLY A 564 -7.95 -7.39 -29.74
N SER A 565 -8.26 -8.05 -28.63
CA SER A 565 -8.49 -7.39 -27.34
C SER A 565 -7.17 -7.16 -26.60
N GLU A 566 -7.11 -6.12 -25.76
CA GLU A 566 -6.03 -5.89 -24.79
C GLU A 566 -6.37 -6.47 -23.40
N GLU A 567 -7.59 -6.98 -23.22
CA GLU A 567 -8.08 -7.44 -21.92
C GLU A 567 -7.40 -8.77 -21.54
N ARG A 568 -6.69 -8.75 -20.42
CA ARG A 568 -6.00 -9.93 -19.84
C ARG A 568 -6.59 -10.29 -18.49
N ALA A 569 -6.35 -11.53 -18.05
CA ALA A 569 -6.89 -12.00 -16.79
C ALA A 569 -6.29 -11.20 -15.62
N LEU A 570 -7.16 -10.66 -14.78
CA LEU A 570 -6.80 -9.98 -13.55
C LEU A 570 -6.98 -10.97 -12.38
N VAL A 571 -5.85 -11.48 -11.90
CA VAL A 571 -5.78 -12.52 -10.88
C VAL A 571 -5.58 -11.89 -9.51
N PHE A 572 -6.27 -12.41 -8.49
CA PHE A 572 -6.09 -12.05 -7.09
C PHE A 572 -5.73 -13.28 -6.28
N VAL A 573 -4.65 -13.17 -5.51
CA VAL A 573 -4.24 -14.15 -4.50
C VAL A 573 -4.39 -13.48 -3.14
N CYS A 574 -5.31 -14.01 -2.34
CA CYS A 574 -5.83 -13.34 -1.14
C CYS A 574 -5.28 -13.95 0.15
N PHE A 575 -4.71 -13.10 1.01
CA PHE A 575 -4.28 -13.44 2.38
C PHE A 575 -5.28 -12.98 3.44
N ASP A 576 -6.31 -12.21 3.09
CA ASP A 576 -7.34 -11.79 4.03
C ASP A 576 -8.37 -12.92 4.28
N PRO A 577 -8.45 -13.48 5.50
CA PRO A 577 -9.42 -14.52 5.82
C PRO A 577 -10.85 -14.03 5.81
N THR A 578 -11.11 -12.72 5.78
CA THR A 578 -12.45 -12.16 5.76
C THR A 578 -12.98 -11.96 4.33
N PHE A 579 -12.14 -12.11 3.31
CA PHE A 579 -12.53 -11.94 1.91
C PHE A 579 -13.35 -13.12 1.39
N GLY A 580 -14.40 -12.79 0.63
CA GLY A 580 -15.19 -13.74 -0.11
C GLY A 580 -16.58 -13.24 -0.49
N PHE A 581 -17.07 -13.74 -1.61
CA PHE A 581 -18.41 -13.49 -2.12
C PHE A 581 -19.24 -14.79 -2.07
N GLN A 582 -20.56 -14.65 -2.20
CA GLN A 582 -21.47 -15.79 -2.15
C GLN A 582 -21.11 -16.84 -3.20
N GLY A 583 -20.85 -18.07 -2.75
CA GLY A 583 -20.48 -19.18 -3.63
C GLY A 583 -18.97 -19.34 -3.88
N MET A 584 -18.13 -18.39 -3.43
CA MET A 584 -16.67 -18.56 -3.45
C MET A 584 -16.27 -19.67 -2.49
N ARG A 585 -15.38 -20.55 -2.93
CA ARG A 585 -14.71 -21.54 -2.06
C ARG A 585 -13.29 -21.09 -1.78
N ARG A 586 -12.81 -21.46 -0.60
CA ARG A 586 -11.42 -21.31 -0.20
C ARG A 586 -10.60 -22.49 -0.74
N LEU A 587 -9.27 -22.34 -0.65
CA LEU A 587 -8.35 -23.42 -1.05
C LEU A 587 -8.48 -24.68 -0.19
N ASP A 588 -9.01 -24.55 1.04
CA ASP A 588 -9.35 -25.68 1.92
C ASP A 588 -10.73 -26.33 1.59
N GLY A 589 -11.39 -25.89 0.52
CA GLY A 589 -12.71 -26.36 0.10
C GLY A 589 -13.89 -25.75 0.85
N SER A 590 -13.66 -25.02 1.95
CA SER A 590 -14.72 -24.36 2.71
C SER A 590 -15.36 -23.22 1.92
N LEU A 591 -16.62 -22.92 2.21
CA LEU A 591 -17.27 -21.75 1.62
C LEU A 591 -16.70 -20.49 2.25
N ALA A 592 -16.30 -19.52 1.42
CA ALA A 592 -16.02 -18.18 1.87
C ALA A 592 -17.36 -17.56 2.30
N ARG A 593 -17.65 -17.64 3.60
CA ARG A 593 -18.85 -17.03 4.16
C ARG A 593 -18.59 -15.53 4.30
N PRO A 594 -19.37 -14.66 3.64
CA PRO A 594 -19.48 -13.28 4.11
C PRO A 594 -20.03 -13.38 5.53
N ARG A 595 -19.24 -13.05 6.55
CA ARG A 595 -19.74 -13.07 7.94
C ARG A 595 -20.80 -11.97 8.06
N SER A 596 -22.07 -12.30 7.87
CA SER A 596 -23.17 -11.37 8.07
C SER A 596 -23.33 -11.05 9.56
N GLU A 597 -23.44 -9.77 9.92
CA GLU A 597 -23.68 -9.29 11.29
C GLU A 597 -24.85 -9.99 12.01
N LYS A 598 -25.88 -10.41 11.27
CA LYS A 598 -27.09 -11.03 11.85
C LYS A 598 -26.86 -12.38 12.50
N LYS A 599 -25.83 -13.14 12.10
CA LYS A 599 -25.53 -14.44 12.71
C LYS A 599 -24.88 -14.30 14.10
N ARG A 600 -24.30 -13.14 14.39
CA ARG A 600 -23.64 -12.82 15.67
C ARG A 600 -24.63 -12.72 16.83
N LYS A 601 -25.74 -11.98 16.66
CA LYS A 601 -26.76 -11.92 17.73
C LYS A 601 -27.36 -13.28 18.08
N MET A 602 -27.36 -14.25 17.17
CA MET A 602 -27.96 -15.57 17.43
C MET A 602 -26.96 -16.60 17.98
N GLU A 603 -25.67 -16.49 17.66
CA GLU A 603 -24.61 -17.34 18.22
C GLU A 603 -24.12 -16.82 19.58
N GLU A 604 -24.06 -15.50 19.78
CA GLU A 604 -23.69 -14.89 21.07
C GLU A 604 -24.77 -15.11 22.14
N TYR A 605 -26.06 -15.12 21.76
CA TYR A 605 -27.15 -15.53 22.67
C TYR A 605 -27.16 -17.04 22.93
N ARG A 606 -26.76 -17.88 21.97
CA ARG A 606 -26.70 -19.34 22.16
C ARG A 606 -25.52 -19.78 23.03
N GLU A 607 -24.36 -19.13 22.90
CA GLU A 607 -23.22 -19.41 23.81
C GLU A 607 -23.51 -18.89 25.23
N PHE A 608 -24.20 -17.75 25.39
CA PHE A 608 -24.65 -17.27 26.71
C PHE A 608 -25.71 -18.18 27.36
N GLU A 609 -26.69 -18.69 26.62
CA GLU A 609 -27.69 -19.61 27.18
C GLU A 609 -27.08 -20.96 27.61
N VAL A 610 -26.09 -21.46 26.87
CA VAL A 610 -25.44 -22.75 27.19
C VAL A 610 -24.52 -22.64 28.42
N ASP A 611 -23.83 -21.52 28.62
CA ASP A 611 -22.98 -21.31 29.80
C ASP A 611 -23.79 -21.04 31.09
N VAL A 612 -24.94 -20.35 30.99
CA VAL A 612 -25.84 -20.11 32.14
C VAL A 612 -26.58 -21.39 32.57
N LEU A 613 -26.89 -22.28 31.62
CA LEU A 613 -27.47 -23.59 31.92
C LEU A 613 -26.43 -24.61 32.43
N GLN A 614 -25.15 -24.48 32.08
CA GLN A 614 -24.09 -25.36 32.62
C GLN A 614 -23.61 -24.94 34.01
N GLN A 615 -23.69 -23.66 34.38
CA GLN A 615 -23.35 -23.20 35.74
C GLN A 615 -24.45 -23.46 36.79
N SER A 616 -25.69 -23.69 36.38
CA SER A 616 -26.81 -23.99 37.30
C SER A 616 -26.99 -25.48 37.62
N VAL A 617 -26.25 -26.39 36.93
CA VAL A 617 -26.36 -27.85 37.15
C VAL A 617 -25.21 -28.42 38.00
N ASN A 618 -24.15 -27.65 38.28
CA ASN A 618 -22.98 -28.11 39.04
C ASN A 618 -22.87 -27.54 40.46
N VAL A 619 -24.00 -27.44 41.16
CA VAL A 619 -23.99 -27.40 42.63
C VAL A 619 -24.92 -28.49 43.14
N THR A 620 -24.30 -29.45 43.84
CA THR A 620 -24.85 -30.41 44.81
C THR A 620 -24.72 -31.89 44.40
N GLN A 621 -23.54 -32.49 44.59
CA GLN A 621 -23.41 -33.89 45.01
C GLN A 621 -22.14 -34.07 45.87
N SER A 622 -22.33 -34.22 47.18
CA SER A 622 -21.42 -34.87 48.13
C SER A 622 -22.09 -36.19 48.59
N PRO A 623 -21.33 -37.25 48.92
CA PRO A 623 -21.92 -38.57 49.12
C PRO A 623 -22.31 -38.83 50.59
N GLY A 624 -23.55 -39.31 50.76
CA GLY A 624 -23.91 -40.48 51.57
C GLY A 624 -23.94 -40.39 53.09
N VAL A 625 -25.15 -40.26 53.67
CA VAL A 625 -25.60 -41.01 54.86
C VAL A 625 -27.11 -41.28 54.69
N GLU A 626 -27.54 -42.53 54.87
CA GLU A 626 -28.93 -43.02 54.87
C GLU A 626 -29.80 -42.34 55.94
N VAL A 627 -31.10 -42.11 55.66
CA VAL A 627 -32.28 -42.57 56.43
C VAL A 627 -33.56 -42.30 55.60
N ASP A 628 -34.45 -43.29 55.58
CA ASP A 628 -35.82 -43.32 55.01
C ASP A 628 -36.76 -42.17 55.41
N LEU A 629 -37.70 -41.78 54.53
CA LEU A 629 -39.17 -41.80 54.72
C LEU A 629 -39.94 -40.87 53.73
N MET A 630 -40.83 -41.51 52.95
CA MET A 630 -42.23 -41.16 52.55
C MET A 630 -42.67 -39.74 52.10
N ASP A 631 -43.48 -39.77 51.01
CA ASP A 631 -44.57 -38.84 50.60
C ASP A 631 -44.20 -37.38 50.23
N GLY A 632 -44.77 -36.70 49.23
CA GLY A 632 -45.93 -36.90 48.38
C GLY A 632 -46.46 -35.51 47.95
N THR A 633 -46.92 -35.38 46.71
CA THR A 633 -48.03 -34.47 46.29
C THR A 633 -47.74 -33.05 45.73
N LYS A 634 -47.76 -32.96 44.39
CA LYS A 634 -48.60 -32.14 43.46
C LYS A 634 -48.73 -30.58 43.56
N ARG A 635 -48.71 -30.00 42.33
CA ARG A 635 -49.61 -28.94 41.74
C ARG A 635 -49.41 -27.48 42.21
N LEU A 636 -49.67 -26.38 41.48
CA LEU A 636 -50.31 -25.96 40.21
C LEU A 636 -49.76 -24.53 39.92
N LYS A 637 -49.34 -24.14 38.70
CA LYS A 637 -50.08 -23.49 37.60
C LYS A 637 -51.03 -22.33 38.00
N LEU A 638 -50.76 -21.10 37.54
CA LEU A 638 -51.63 -20.35 36.60
C LEU A 638 -51.02 -19.02 36.13
N GLU A 639 -51.40 -18.66 34.91
CA GLU A 639 -51.13 -17.47 34.10
C GLU A 639 -52.03 -16.28 34.47
N ALA A 640 -51.67 -15.06 34.05
CA ALA A 640 -52.57 -14.13 33.34
C ALA A 640 -51.84 -12.89 32.78
N ARG A 641 -52.49 -12.23 31.83
CA ARG A 641 -52.00 -11.40 30.71
C ARG A 641 -52.90 -10.14 30.56
N ALA A 642 -52.35 -8.97 30.21
CA ALA A 642 -52.94 -7.85 29.40
C ALA A 642 -52.02 -6.59 29.53
N LYS A 643 -51.49 -5.88 28.48
CA LYS A 643 -52.06 -4.92 27.46
C LYS A 643 -52.93 -3.79 28.06
N ALA A 644 -52.87 -2.49 27.72
CA ALA A 644 -52.33 -1.67 26.59
C ALA A 644 -52.09 -0.18 27.07
N ALA A 645 -51.20 0.63 26.43
CA ALA A 645 -51.42 1.88 25.62
C ALA A 645 -52.13 3.07 26.37
N ASP A 646 -51.88 4.40 26.23
CA ASP A 646 -51.25 5.31 25.25
C ASP A 646 -51.22 6.79 25.82
N VAL A 647 -50.50 7.74 25.15
CA VAL A 647 -50.57 9.26 25.15
C VAL A 647 -50.15 10.03 26.45
N GLY A 648 -49.47 11.20 26.50
CA GLY A 648 -48.89 12.19 25.58
C GLY A 648 -48.60 13.55 26.31
N ASP A 649 -47.73 14.39 25.70
CA ASP A 649 -47.54 15.87 25.78
C ASP A 649 -46.73 16.64 26.88
N SER A 650 -45.60 17.22 26.43
CA SER A 650 -45.18 18.66 26.32
C SER A 650 -44.83 19.64 27.49
N THR A 651 -43.83 20.51 27.16
CA THR A 651 -43.38 21.84 27.71
C THR A 651 -42.49 21.87 28.96
N SER A 652 -41.46 22.73 29.17
CA SER A 652 -40.89 23.94 28.53
C SER A 652 -39.52 24.33 29.16
N SER A 653 -38.67 25.07 28.42
CA SER A 653 -37.39 25.74 28.81
C SER A 653 -37.59 27.01 29.68
N PRO A 654 -36.55 27.74 30.19
CA PRO A 654 -35.76 28.70 29.37
C PRO A 654 -34.30 29.11 29.81
N SER A 655 -33.49 29.54 28.80
CA SER A 655 -32.54 30.70 28.72
C SER A 655 -31.36 30.89 29.74
N ARG A 656 -30.20 31.51 29.48
CA ARG A 656 -29.70 32.53 28.51
C ARG A 656 -28.17 32.75 28.71
N GLY A 657 -27.43 33.25 27.71
CA GLY A 657 -26.13 33.94 27.90
C GLY A 657 -25.13 33.87 26.73
N ASP A 658 -25.04 34.95 25.95
CA ASP A 658 -24.15 35.20 24.79
C ASP A 658 -22.73 35.69 25.19
N GLU A 659 -21.71 35.45 24.35
CA GLU A 659 -20.62 36.40 24.01
C GLU A 659 -19.84 35.96 22.74
N GLN A 660 -19.61 36.92 21.81
CA GLN A 660 -18.73 36.89 20.62
C GLN A 660 -17.29 37.34 21.04
N GLU A 661 -16.13 37.09 20.38
CA GLU A 661 -15.68 37.32 19.00
C GLU A 661 -14.24 36.72 18.77
N ILE A 662 -13.97 36.23 17.54
CA ILE A 662 -12.71 36.22 16.72
C ILE A 662 -11.37 35.66 17.26
N THR A 663 -10.82 34.61 16.61
CA THR A 663 -9.56 34.57 15.76
C THR A 663 -9.28 33.11 15.27
N VAL A 664 -8.71 32.94 14.07
CA VAL A 664 -8.45 31.71 13.26
C VAL A 664 -6.92 31.46 13.14
N PRO A 665 -6.33 30.32 12.68
CA PRO A 665 -6.44 28.85 12.94
C PRO A 665 -5.07 28.28 13.49
N PRO A 666 -4.69 26.96 13.50
CA PRO A 666 -4.50 26.01 12.37
C PRO A 666 -5.12 24.60 12.60
N GLN A 667 -5.67 23.92 11.58
CA GLN A 667 -5.05 22.88 10.71
C GLN A 667 -4.59 21.58 11.39
N GLY A 668 -5.20 20.45 10.97
CA GLY A 668 -4.64 19.11 11.10
C GLY A 668 -5.68 17.97 11.12
N HIS A 669 -5.53 17.00 10.21
CA HIS A 669 -6.06 15.62 10.23
C HIS A 669 -7.40 15.34 9.53
N ARG A 670 -7.34 14.87 8.27
CA ARG A 670 -8.48 14.32 7.53
C ARG A 670 -8.07 13.12 6.66
N MET A 671 -7.88 11.96 7.29
CA MET A 671 -8.01 10.65 6.61
C MET A 671 -9.45 10.09 6.68
N ALA A 672 -10.33 10.69 7.50
CA ALA A 672 -11.64 10.13 7.85
C ALA A 672 -12.80 10.53 6.90
N GLN A 673 -12.64 11.57 6.08
CA GLN A 673 -13.76 12.13 5.32
C GLN A 673 -14.09 11.35 4.04
N ALA A 674 -13.13 10.70 3.39
CA ALA A 674 -13.36 9.84 2.22
C ALA A 674 -14.18 8.58 2.56
N LEU A 675 -14.24 8.18 3.84
CA LEU A 675 -14.99 7.03 4.34
C LEU A 675 -16.28 7.41 5.09
N GLY A 676 -16.62 8.69 5.14
CA GLY A 676 -17.89 9.19 5.68
C GLY A 676 -18.03 9.15 7.21
N LEU A 677 -16.97 9.47 7.95
CA LEU A 677 -16.96 9.45 9.41
C LEU A 677 -16.87 10.88 10.01
N ASP A 678 -17.74 11.19 10.98
CA ASP A 678 -17.67 12.41 11.79
C ASP A 678 -16.85 12.17 13.08
N PRO A 679 -15.88 13.04 13.45
CA PRO A 679 -15.06 12.86 14.65
C PRO A 679 -15.57 13.62 15.89
N ALA A 680 -15.37 13.03 17.07
CA ALA A 680 -15.49 13.66 18.39
C ALA A 680 -14.09 14.08 18.94
N PRO A 681 -13.98 15.08 19.83
CA PRO A 681 -12.73 15.81 20.08
C PRO A 681 -11.70 15.11 20.99
N LEU A 682 -10.42 15.44 20.74
CA LEU A 682 -9.21 15.02 21.47
C LEU A 682 -9.00 15.92 22.71
N ALA A 683 -8.61 15.35 23.85
CA ALA A 683 -8.08 16.08 25.01
C ALA A 683 -6.58 15.83 25.12
N ASP A 684 -5.84 16.93 25.30
CA ASP A 684 -4.39 17.02 25.40
C ASP A 684 -3.95 16.72 26.85
N MET A 685 -2.93 15.87 27.04
CA MET A 685 -2.27 15.67 28.33
C MET A 685 -0.76 15.72 28.13
N THR A 686 -0.21 16.91 28.31
CA THR A 686 1.19 17.16 28.62
C THR A 686 1.42 17.02 30.12
N GLN A 687 2.46 16.30 30.55
CA GLN A 687 3.05 16.47 31.87
C GLN A 687 4.57 16.34 31.83
N ASP A 688 5.20 17.39 32.35
CA ASP A 688 6.62 17.66 32.51
C ASP A 688 7.30 16.72 33.50
N TRP A 689 8.58 16.39 33.27
CA TRP A 689 9.53 16.00 34.32
C TRP A 689 10.93 16.57 34.02
N LEU A 690 11.39 17.50 34.86
CA LEU A 690 12.79 17.95 35.04
C LEU A 690 13.42 17.17 36.22
N PRO A 691 14.76 17.09 36.31
CA PRO A 691 15.41 17.89 37.37
C PRO A 691 16.78 18.52 37.03
N SER A 692 16.87 19.80 37.41
CA SER A 692 17.92 20.63 38.04
C SER A 692 19.42 20.25 38.12
N THR A 693 20.23 21.14 37.51
CA THR A 693 21.39 21.97 38.01
C THR A 693 22.61 21.38 38.76
N ALA A 694 23.80 21.69 38.21
CA ALA A 694 25.01 22.37 38.79
C ALA A 694 26.27 21.95 37.98
N SER A 695 27.33 22.72 37.70
CA SER A 695 27.79 24.07 38.03
C SER A 695 28.99 24.46 37.13
N SER A 696 29.09 25.75 36.82
CA SER A 696 30.20 26.63 36.37
C SER A 696 31.64 26.08 36.20
N SER A 697 32.34 26.54 35.13
CA SER A 697 33.43 27.55 35.25
C SER A 697 34.19 27.83 33.94
N GLU A 698 34.32 29.13 33.63
CA GLU A 698 35.50 29.86 33.11
C GLU A 698 35.95 29.77 31.62
N LEU A 699 35.75 30.91 30.93
CA LEU A 699 36.57 31.49 29.84
C LEU A 699 37.86 32.11 30.44
N PRO A 700 38.99 32.37 29.72
CA PRO A 700 39.09 33.31 28.56
C PRO A 700 40.29 33.01 27.59
N PRO A 701 40.85 33.97 26.78
CA PRO A 701 40.25 34.74 25.66
C PRO A 701 41.13 34.84 24.37
N THR A 702 40.52 35.35 23.29
CA THR A 702 41.03 36.24 22.20
C THR A 702 42.44 36.09 21.58
N LEU A 703 42.49 36.10 20.23
CA LEU A 703 43.40 36.89 19.36
C LEU A 703 42.83 36.86 17.92
N GLN A 704 42.20 37.95 17.47
CA GLN A 704 42.71 38.97 16.53
C GLN A 704 42.93 38.53 15.07
N SER A 705 42.19 39.20 14.21
CA SER A 705 42.22 39.28 12.75
C SER A 705 43.58 39.74 12.18
N PRO A 706 43.81 39.71 10.84
CA PRO A 706 43.41 40.87 10.05
C PRO A 706 42.85 40.61 8.63
N ARG A 707 42.08 41.62 8.22
CA ARG A 707 41.54 41.96 6.89
C ARG A 707 42.61 42.06 5.79
N THR A 708 42.23 41.80 4.53
CA THR A 708 42.41 42.70 3.35
C THR A 708 41.49 42.20 2.21
N VAL A 709 40.33 42.80 1.90
CA VAL A 709 40.03 43.88 0.92
C VAL A 709 40.72 43.74 -0.46
N LEU A 710 39.92 43.51 -1.52
CA LEU A 710 39.82 44.29 -2.78
C LEU A 710 39.33 43.40 -3.96
N SER A 711 38.10 43.66 -4.43
CA SER A 711 37.68 43.56 -5.85
C SER A 711 38.30 44.73 -6.65
N PRO A 712 38.13 44.97 -7.99
CA PRO A 712 37.15 44.41 -8.96
C PRO A 712 37.64 44.26 -10.44
N GLY A 713 36.72 43.86 -11.33
CA GLY A 713 36.74 44.11 -12.79
C GLY A 713 37.46 43.03 -13.62
N SER A 714 37.03 42.65 -14.83
CA SER A 714 36.13 43.28 -15.79
C SER A 714 35.81 42.30 -16.93
N ASN A 715 34.61 42.46 -17.50
CA ASN A 715 34.07 42.00 -18.79
C ASN A 715 35.09 41.56 -19.85
N LEU A 716 34.74 40.54 -20.64
CA LEU A 716 34.85 40.58 -22.11
C LEU A 716 33.86 39.59 -22.76
N SER A 717 33.03 40.16 -23.61
CA SER A 717 32.05 39.54 -24.51
C SER A 717 32.76 39.04 -25.77
N LEU A 718 32.54 37.80 -26.20
CA LEU A 718 32.76 37.37 -27.59
C LEU A 718 31.77 36.25 -27.99
N ARG A 719 31.01 36.52 -29.05
CA ARG A 719 30.16 35.64 -29.86
C ARG A 719 30.75 35.67 -31.28
N PRO A 720 30.30 34.86 -32.26
CA PRO A 720 30.28 33.39 -32.45
C PRO A 720 31.29 32.97 -33.56
N PRO A 721 31.22 31.75 -34.14
CA PRO A 721 30.35 31.54 -35.33
C PRO A 721 29.70 30.13 -35.45
N SER A 722 28.54 30.09 -36.10
CA SER A 722 27.94 28.91 -36.75
C SER A 722 28.74 28.49 -38.00
N PRO A 723 28.67 27.21 -38.43
CA PRO A 723 27.98 26.96 -39.72
C PRO A 723 27.28 25.58 -39.88
N SER A 724 26.22 25.63 -40.70
CA SER A 724 25.79 24.70 -41.78
C SER A 724 25.44 23.22 -41.54
N SER A 725 24.20 22.91 -41.94
CA SER A 725 23.62 21.61 -42.31
C SER A 725 24.36 20.87 -43.45
N PRO A 726 24.06 19.57 -43.66
CA PRO A 726 23.43 19.20 -44.93
C PRO A 726 22.30 18.15 -44.82
N ALA A 727 21.61 17.99 -45.94
CA ALA A 727 20.30 17.37 -46.13
C ALA A 727 20.33 15.88 -46.55
N ALA A 728 19.16 15.25 -46.35
CA ALA A 728 18.46 14.27 -47.20
C ALA A 728 19.15 12.96 -47.64
N SER A 729 18.50 11.83 -47.31
CA SER A 729 18.03 10.89 -48.33
C SER A 729 16.98 9.91 -47.80
N ARG A 730 15.99 9.66 -48.64
CA ARG A 730 14.85 8.74 -48.53
C ARG A 730 15.17 7.52 -49.40
N PRO A 731 14.54 6.36 -49.17
CA PRO A 731 13.97 5.69 -50.33
C PRO A 731 12.52 5.24 -50.12
N GLN A 732 11.74 5.43 -51.18
CA GLN A 732 10.41 4.88 -51.40
C GLN A 732 10.51 3.43 -51.86
N SER A 733 9.55 2.60 -51.48
CA SER A 733 9.09 1.50 -52.35
C SER A 733 7.56 1.43 -52.27
N ALA A 734 6.95 1.48 -53.44
CA ALA A 734 5.53 1.41 -53.69
C ALA A 734 5.15 -0.02 -54.05
N SER A 735 3.95 -0.45 -53.67
CA SER A 735 3.17 -1.38 -54.51
C SER A 735 1.69 -1.07 -54.37
N GLN A 736 1.07 -0.88 -55.54
CA GLN A 736 -0.34 -0.63 -55.78
C GLN A 736 -1.13 -1.94 -55.62
N PHE A 737 -2.37 -1.89 -55.14
CA PHE A 737 -3.44 -2.77 -55.63
C PHE A 737 -4.80 -2.07 -55.47
N VAL A 738 -5.58 -2.12 -56.56
CA VAL A 738 -6.90 -1.49 -56.81
C VAL A 738 -8.01 -2.53 -56.52
N PRO A 739 -9.27 -2.12 -56.24
CA PRO A 739 -10.25 -2.95 -55.53
C PRO A 739 -11.15 -3.77 -56.47
N GLY A 740 -11.66 -4.89 -55.96
CA GLY A 740 -12.67 -5.71 -56.62
C GLY A 740 -13.91 -5.89 -55.74
N SER A 741 -15.04 -5.41 -56.24
CA SER A 741 -16.39 -5.81 -55.87
C SER A 741 -16.68 -7.25 -56.31
N ASP A 742 -17.36 -8.07 -55.51
CA ASP A 742 -18.69 -8.57 -55.89
C ASP A 742 -19.40 -9.44 -54.84
N THR A 743 -20.70 -9.55 -55.08
CA THR A 743 -21.83 -10.09 -54.32
C THR A 743 -21.96 -11.63 -54.31
N THR A 744 -22.45 -12.21 -53.20
CA THR A 744 -23.40 -13.37 -53.12
C THR A 744 -23.78 -13.66 -51.65
N ARG A 745 -24.99 -13.35 -51.16
CA ARG A 745 -26.24 -14.15 -51.14
C ARG A 745 -26.09 -15.64 -50.76
N GLN A 746 -26.53 -15.99 -49.55
CA GLN A 746 -27.26 -17.22 -49.16
C GLN A 746 -27.88 -16.97 -47.77
N THR A 747 -29.15 -16.57 -47.63
CA THR A 747 -30.37 -17.38 -47.44
C THR A 747 -30.27 -18.55 -46.46
N GLY A 748 -30.92 -18.39 -45.30
CA GLY A 748 -31.24 -19.46 -44.34
C GLY A 748 -32.28 -18.98 -43.33
N GLN A 749 -33.56 -19.02 -43.71
CA GLN A 749 -34.71 -18.79 -42.82
C GLN A 749 -34.88 -19.95 -41.83
N SER A 750 -35.20 -19.65 -40.57
CA SER A 750 -36.15 -20.47 -39.81
C SER A 750 -37.00 -19.61 -38.85
N HIS A 751 -38.32 -19.78 -38.97
CA HIS A 751 -39.38 -19.33 -38.05
C HIS A 751 -39.29 -20.09 -36.71
N GLY A 752 -39.80 -19.65 -35.54
CA GLY A 752 -40.57 -18.49 -35.15
C GLY A 752 -41.18 -18.68 -33.74
N LYS A 753 -41.76 -17.58 -33.22
CA LYS A 753 -42.82 -17.43 -32.17
C LYS A 753 -42.48 -17.57 -30.68
N GLY A 754 -42.73 -16.44 -29.98
CA GLY A 754 -43.01 -16.36 -28.54
C GLY A 754 -43.04 -14.90 -28.05
N LYS A 755 -44.11 -14.14 -28.34
CA LYS A 755 -44.32 -12.77 -27.82
C LYS A 755 -44.94 -12.82 -26.41
N GLY A 756 -44.23 -12.32 -25.40
CA GLY A 756 -44.79 -11.96 -24.09
C GLY A 756 -45.10 -10.45 -24.00
N PRO A 757 -45.98 -10.00 -23.09
CA PRO A 757 -46.50 -8.64 -23.06
C PRO A 757 -45.46 -7.63 -22.57
N ALA A 758 -45.49 -6.42 -23.13
CA ALA A 758 -44.63 -5.31 -22.74
C ALA A 758 -45.00 -4.78 -21.34
N PRO A 759 -44.02 -4.47 -20.46
CA PRO A 759 -44.29 -3.87 -19.16
C PRO A 759 -44.59 -2.37 -19.29
N PRO A 760 -45.30 -1.77 -18.31
CA PRO A 760 -45.84 -0.42 -18.42
C PRO A 760 -44.75 0.66 -18.40
N PRO A 761 -44.93 1.79 -19.12
CA PRO A 761 -43.96 2.85 -19.21
C PRO A 761 -44.21 3.80 -18.04
N ASN A 762 -43.66 3.53 -16.85
CA ASN A 762 -43.39 4.53 -15.78
C ASN A 762 -42.99 3.86 -14.46
N ARG A 763 -41.95 3.02 -14.50
CA ARG A 763 -41.18 2.70 -13.28
C ARG A 763 -39.77 3.22 -13.50
N ARG A 764 -39.39 4.28 -12.77
CA ARG A 764 -38.00 4.74 -12.68
C ARG A 764 -37.18 3.61 -12.05
N LEU A 765 -36.60 2.78 -12.92
CA LEU A 765 -35.68 1.71 -12.55
C LEU A 765 -34.34 2.36 -12.21
N THR A 766 -33.91 2.23 -10.96
CA THR A 766 -32.58 2.70 -10.56
C THR A 766 -31.51 1.86 -11.25
N TRP A 767 -30.43 2.51 -11.69
CA TRP A 767 -29.30 1.92 -12.42
C TRP A 767 -28.60 0.73 -11.70
N ARG A 768 -28.98 0.46 -10.44
CA ARG A 768 -28.57 -0.68 -9.60
C ARG A 768 -29.04 -2.05 -10.14
N GLU A 769 -30.07 -2.11 -10.98
CA GLU A 769 -30.69 -3.38 -11.40
C GLU A 769 -30.26 -3.88 -12.79
N LYS A 770 -29.37 -3.14 -13.48
CA LYS A 770 -28.83 -3.51 -14.81
C LYS A 770 -27.33 -3.84 -14.81
N ALA A 771 -26.70 -3.99 -13.65
CA ALA A 771 -25.42 -4.67 -13.60
C ALA A 771 -25.68 -6.11 -14.03
N MET A 772 -25.45 -6.42 -15.32
CA MET A 772 -25.23 -7.79 -15.73
C MET A 772 -24.15 -8.32 -14.81
N TYR A 773 -24.51 -9.31 -13.99
CA TYR A 773 -23.57 -10.20 -13.33
C TYR A 773 -22.77 -10.91 -14.43
N MET A 774 -21.82 -10.21 -15.05
CA MET A 774 -20.77 -10.85 -15.83
C MET A 774 -19.94 -11.59 -14.81
N ALA A 775 -19.96 -12.91 -14.96
CA ALA A 775 -19.43 -13.86 -14.00
C ALA A 775 -18.09 -13.38 -13.42
N ILE A 776 -18.07 -13.16 -12.11
CA ILE A 776 -16.89 -13.57 -11.35
C ILE A 776 -16.72 -15.04 -11.73
N GLY A 777 -15.70 -15.33 -12.54
CA GLY A 777 -15.45 -16.68 -13.02
C GLY A 777 -15.38 -17.63 -11.83
N LYS A 778 -15.78 -18.89 -12.00
CA LYS A 778 -15.61 -19.93 -10.98
C LYS A 778 -14.14 -19.98 -10.55
N GLY A 779 -13.81 -19.35 -9.42
CA GLY A 779 -12.59 -19.63 -8.66
C GLY A 779 -12.71 -21.01 -8.00
N TYR A 780 -11.59 -21.71 -7.81
CA TYR A 780 -11.58 -23.08 -7.26
C TYR A 780 -12.28 -23.18 -5.91
N TRP A 781 -13.06 -24.20 -5.55
CA TRP A 781 -13.33 -25.56 -6.06
C TRP A 781 -12.11 -26.36 -6.42
N LEU A 782 -11.49 -26.97 -5.42
CA LEU A 782 -10.78 -28.22 -5.61
C LEU A 782 -11.16 -29.24 -4.53
N ARG A 783 -11.86 -30.26 -5.04
CA ARG A 783 -12.37 -31.54 -4.49
C ARG A 783 -13.09 -31.55 -3.15
#